data_AF-G3JQM9-F1
#
_entry.id   AF-G3JQM9-F1
#
_cell.length_a   1.000
_cell.length_b   1.000
_cell.length_c   1.000
_cell.angle_alpha   90.00
_cell.angle_beta   90.00
_cell.angle_gamma   90.00
#
_symmetry.space_group_name_H-M   'P 1'
#
loop_
_entity.id
_entity.type
_entity.pdbx_description
1 polymer ?
#
loop_
_entity_poly.entity_id
_entity_poly.type
_entity_poly.pdbx_seq_one_letter_code
_entity_poly.pdbx_strand_id
1 'polypeptide(L)'
;MIVLLPTNKTNASPTLALLLLFACGTILAIVLAATLDLSQYSLYYPPLLETSPRPNPSTSSAKIPADSYIFPFPPTLGVMSRPKFSALANGLANNPLARHPPSLLRASALQMASSYPISPDTSDRVTPRSASLSSIGSRNSARSISRFSIRSTSQTSTSRQSFSAPRLTKRNTMSAVDISAIQEAMKLTSLDQHRGYSQDRFAEVKQTQPTEYMEESAAAGYQIIREPHWNKGLSFTPEERVAKNLTGLIPHTMESLETQSIRAMKMIQSRQTGIDKYLYLSNLKAQNIDLFYRLLMNNIRELMPLVYTPTIGDVCLQYSTLYTRPEALYISIKQRRSIKTMLRNWPCTNPEICVVTDGSRILGLGDLGVNGVGISFQIGKLSLYTAAAGISPDKTLPIVLDTGTDNESNLKDPLYLGLRQKRVPKSVQQEFMDEFMDAVKEVYPNMVVQFEDFESEKAFNYLDRYRNTHRCFNDDVQGTGAVVLGGYIGAVNLSGVPIDDQRLVFMGAGSAGVGVAKQLVEYYTKRGLSPSEARDRFWLVDTKGLVTKDRGDHLAEHKQYFARSDNHGQQFRTLEEVIEYVRPSALVGLAATFGIFTESTIRALKHSVDGGGPNRRPILFPLSNPLTKAECTFEQAIDWTDGSVIFASGSPFPSCSVVGPSGNEITYHPNQGNNVYIFPGLGLGAILAKATRITDEMVYTSASALANCLNADEIAKGLIYPRIERVREASVIIAREVMKAARREGVSTLPEELWNEWEEWGDVALTSYIRQNVYEPKSFNDANSSRL
;
A
#
# COMPACT_ATOMS: atom_id res chain seq x y z
N MET A 1 19.70 36.15 29.65
CA MET A 1 19.03 37.37 30.19
C MET A 1 18.31 36.93 31.46
N ILE A 2 18.55 37.57 32.61
CA ILE A 2 18.06 37.12 33.93
C ILE A 2 16.99 38.09 34.43
N VAL A 3 15.89 37.59 34.98
CA VAL A 3 14.85 38.41 35.63
C VAL A 3 14.50 37.85 37.02
N LEU A 4 15.07 38.50 38.02
CA LEU A 4 14.54 38.82 39.36
C LEU A 4 13.40 37.94 39.95
N LEU A 5 13.70 37.29 41.08
CA LEU A 5 12.72 36.90 42.11
C LEU A 5 12.80 37.85 43.31
N PRO A 6 11.68 38.38 43.82
CA PRO A 6 11.66 39.16 45.06
C PRO A 6 11.53 38.26 46.30
N THR A 7 12.57 38.33 47.14
CA THR A 7 12.68 37.93 48.56
C THR A 7 11.40 37.57 49.35
N ASN A 8 11.41 36.42 50.05
CA ASN A 8 11.70 36.43 51.50
C ASN A 8 11.95 35.04 52.14
N LYS A 9 13.06 34.96 52.89
CA LYS A 9 13.34 34.16 54.12
C LYS A 9 12.68 32.77 54.29
N THR A 10 13.51 31.72 54.28
CA THR A 10 13.97 31.09 55.54
C THR A 10 15.19 30.18 55.34
N ASN A 11 15.88 29.90 56.45
CA ASN A 11 17.17 29.22 56.62
C ASN A 11 17.50 28.06 55.65
N ALA A 12 18.61 28.19 54.92
CA ALA A 12 19.37 27.08 54.34
C ALA A 12 20.84 27.15 54.83
N SER A 13 21.52 26.01 54.97
CA SER A 13 22.85 25.95 55.59
C SER A 13 23.97 26.45 54.66
N PRO A 14 25.08 26.99 55.19
CA PRO A 14 26.21 27.46 54.38
C PRO A 14 26.84 26.36 53.51
N THR A 15 26.71 25.08 53.91
CA THR A 15 27.17 23.91 53.15
C THR A 15 26.50 23.80 51.78
N LEU A 16 25.21 24.16 51.67
CA LEU A 16 24.46 24.06 50.41
C LEU A 16 24.87 25.15 49.41
N ALA A 17 25.15 26.36 49.89
CA ALA A 17 25.65 27.46 49.06
C ALA A 17 27.04 27.14 48.47
N LEU A 18 27.91 26.48 49.23
CA LEU A 18 29.24 26.06 48.77
C LEU A 18 29.16 24.99 47.67
N LEU A 19 28.23 24.02 47.80
CA LEU A 19 27.95 23.01 46.79
C LEU A 19 27.39 23.61 45.48
N LEU A 20 26.49 24.59 45.57
CA LEU A 20 25.95 25.31 44.42
C LEU A 20 27.03 26.15 43.70
N LEU A 21 27.95 26.78 44.45
CA LEU A 21 29.09 27.49 43.87
C LEU A 21 30.04 26.55 43.11
N PHE A 22 30.34 25.37 43.66
CA PHE A 22 31.14 24.35 42.96
C PHE A 22 30.46 23.85 41.68
N ALA A 23 29.16 23.52 41.75
CA ALA A 23 28.40 23.06 40.58
C ALA A 23 28.37 24.12 39.45
N CYS A 24 28.09 25.39 39.78
CA CYS A 24 28.14 26.49 38.82
C CYS A 24 29.55 26.70 38.24
N GLY A 25 30.60 26.59 39.06
CA GLY A 25 31.99 26.68 38.60
C GLY A 25 32.37 25.59 37.60
N THR A 26 31.96 24.34 37.85
CA THR A 26 32.21 23.21 36.93
C THR A 26 31.43 23.36 35.62
N ILE A 27 30.16 23.79 35.67
CA ILE A 27 29.36 24.04 34.47
C ILE A 27 29.97 25.20 33.64
N LEU A 28 30.41 26.28 34.29
CA LEU A 28 31.03 27.41 33.60
C LEU A 28 32.35 27.02 32.92
N ALA A 29 33.16 26.16 33.56
CA ALA A 29 34.39 25.62 32.97
C ALA A 29 34.11 24.73 31.73
N ILE A 30 33.09 23.88 31.79
CA ILE A 30 32.66 23.04 30.64
C ILE A 30 32.16 23.92 29.49
N VAL A 31 31.39 24.97 29.78
CA VAL A 31 30.90 25.91 28.75
C VAL A 31 32.06 26.71 28.13
N LEU A 32 33.02 27.21 28.92
CA LEU A 32 34.19 27.88 28.35
C LEU A 32 35.00 26.95 27.43
N ALA A 33 35.27 25.72 27.87
CA ALA A 33 35.98 24.72 27.06
C ALA A 33 35.25 24.42 25.73
N ALA A 34 33.92 24.31 25.75
CA ALA A 34 33.12 24.09 24.55
C ALA A 34 33.02 25.31 23.61
N THR A 35 33.40 26.52 24.05
CA THR A 35 33.32 27.75 23.24
C THR A 35 34.65 28.23 22.64
N LEU A 36 35.78 27.62 23.01
CA LEU A 36 37.11 28.05 22.55
C LEU A 36 37.66 27.29 21.33
N ASP A 37 37.08 26.14 20.97
CA ASP A 37 37.61 25.24 19.92
C ASP A 37 36.96 25.43 18.53
N LEU A 38 36.33 26.59 18.29
CA LEU A 38 35.60 26.90 17.04
C LEU A 38 35.90 28.28 16.42
N SER A 39 37.10 28.83 16.63
CA SER A 39 37.53 30.02 15.86
C SER A 39 39.05 30.25 15.79
N GLN A 40 39.80 29.47 14.99
CA GLN A 40 41.01 29.98 14.31
C GLN A 40 41.56 29.05 13.19
N TYR A 41 42.45 29.63 12.37
CA TYR A 41 43.26 29.04 11.29
C TYR A 41 42.57 28.47 10.05
N SER A 42 42.42 29.36 9.07
CA SER A 42 42.56 29.05 7.64
C SER A 42 43.88 29.62 7.12
N LEU A 43 44.46 29.00 6.08
CA LEU A 43 45.66 29.40 5.31
C LEU A 43 47.01 29.49 6.08
N TYR A 44 48.01 28.71 5.64
CA TYR A 44 49.25 29.25 5.04
C TYR A 44 50.09 28.14 4.37
N TYR A 45 50.70 28.44 3.22
CA TYR A 45 51.75 27.63 2.56
C TYR A 45 53.14 28.14 2.96
N PRO A 46 54.17 27.27 2.94
CA PRO A 46 55.43 27.67 2.30
C PRO A 46 56.05 26.56 1.41
N PRO A 47 57.05 26.86 0.54
CA PRO A 47 57.51 25.94 -0.50
C PRO A 47 59.04 25.62 -0.51
N LEU A 48 59.43 24.80 -1.51
CA LEU A 48 60.73 24.68 -2.20
C LEU A 48 61.82 23.67 -1.75
N LEU A 49 62.30 22.95 -2.79
CA LEU A 49 63.65 22.43 -3.11
C LEU A 49 64.17 21.08 -2.55
N GLU A 50 64.42 20.18 -3.53
CA GLU A 50 65.57 19.28 -3.72
C GLU A 50 66.10 18.42 -2.53
N THR A 51 66.15 17.10 -2.66
CA THR A 51 67.11 16.43 -3.58
C THR A 51 66.68 15.00 -3.97
N SER A 52 67.36 14.42 -4.96
CA SER A 52 67.28 13.00 -5.36
C SER A 52 68.69 12.37 -5.27
N PRO A 53 68.87 11.02 -5.24
CA PRO A 53 68.53 10.15 -6.37
C PRO A 53 67.97 8.74 -6.00
N ARG A 54 67.69 7.94 -7.04
CA ARG A 54 67.45 6.48 -6.94
C ARG A 54 68.80 5.72 -6.83
N PRO A 55 68.79 4.40 -6.51
CA PRO A 55 68.69 3.42 -7.61
C PRO A 55 67.85 2.16 -7.31
N ASN A 56 67.34 1.51 -8.37
CA ASN A 56 67.03 0.08 -8.34
C ASN A 56 68.33 -0.71 -8.56
N PRO A 57 68.38 -1.99 -8.16
CA PRO A 57 68.49 -3.01 -9.21
C PRO A 57 67.47 -4.16 -9.07
N SER A 58 67.42 -5.00 -10.10
CA SER A 58 66.52 -6.16 -10.25
C SER A 58 67.16 -7.49 -9.86
N THR A 59 66.40 -8.59 -9.99
CA THR A 59 66.84 -10.01 -10.03
C THR A 59 67.50 -10.56 -8.75
N SER A 60 67.11 -11.73 -8.25
CA SER A 60 67.24 -13.03 -8.94
C SER A 60 66.38 -14.14 -8.29
N SER A 61 66.58 -15.41 -8.68
CA SER A 61 65.66 -16.53 -8.42
C SER A 61 66.30 -17.79 -7.80
N ALA A 62 65.76 -18.27 -6.68
CA ALA A 62 65.79 -19.65 -6.18
C ALA A 62 64.60 -19.81 -5.18
N LYS A 63 63.78 -20.88 -5.08
CA LYS A 63 63.88 -22.36 -5.21
C LYS A 63 64.47 -23.12 -4.01
N ILE A 64 63.56 -23.71 -3.21
CA ILE A 64 63.63 -25.09 -2.60
C ILE A 64 64.61 -25.24 -1.40
N PRO A 65 64.41 -26.15 -0.40
CA PRO A 65 63.31 -27.08 -0.08
C PRO A 65 62.61 -26.80 1.28
N ALA A 66 61.87 -27.78 1.81
CA ALA A 66 61.30 -27.83 3.17
C ALA A 66 61.99 -28.93 4.02
N ASP A 67 61.81 -28.86 5.36
CA ASP A 67 61.88 -29.94 6.38
C ASP A 67 61.98 -29.31 7.79
N SER A 68 61.70 -29.95 8.94
CA SER A 68 60.76 -31.04 9.31
C SER A 68 60.70 -31.16 10.85
N TYR A 69 59.52 -31.43 11.46
CA TYR A 69 59.30 -31.99 12.83
C TYR A 69 57.79 -32.38 12.95
N ILE A 70 57.27 -33.53 13.44
CA ILE A 70 57.67 -34.62 14.36
C ILE A 70 57.36 -34.30 15.85
N PHE A 71 56.46 -34.98 16.60
CA PHE A 71 55.58 -36.13 16.23
C PHE A 71 54.12 -36.20 16.83
N PRO A 72 53.81 -36.53 18.12
CA PRO A 72 52.66 -37.44 18.37
C PRO A 72 51.57 -37.10 19.44
N PHE A 73 50.49 -37.89 19.34
CA PHE A 73 49.32 -38.19 20.21
C PHE A 73 49.59 -38.65 21.67
N PRO A 74 48.58 -38.62 22.59
CA PRO A 74 47.66 -39.78 22.78
C PRO A 74 46.15 -39.46 22.99
N PRO A 75 45.22 -40.37 22.61
CA PRO A 75 43.78 -40.34 22.98
C PRO A 75 43.39 -41.46 23.98
N THR A 76 42.21 -41.38 24.64
CA THR A 76 41.45 -42.57 25.14
C THR A 76 40.05 -42.21 25.70
N LEU A 77 39.21 -43.25 25.90
CA LEU A 77 37.88 -43.27 26.56
C LEU A 77 36.72 -42.56 25.83
N GLY A 78 35.49 -43.09 25.78
CA GLY A 78 35.00 -44.41 26.22
C GLY A 78 33.48 -44.56 26.00
N VAL A 79 32.99 -45.74 25.63
CA VAL A 79 31.57 -45.97 25.26
C VAL A 79 30.83 -46.79 26.32
N MET A 80 29.75 -46.23 26.87
CA MET A 80 28.65 -46.88 27.62
C MET A 80 27.56 -45.81 27.85
N SER A 81 26.26 -46.08 28.08
CA SER A 81 25.33 -47.15 27.70
C SER A 81 23.93 -46.73 28.18
N ARG A 82 22.84 -47.27 27.62
CA ARG A 82 21.45 -46.94 28.02
C ARG A 82 21.16 -47.25 29.50
N PRO A 83 20.12 -46.60 30.07
CA PRO A 83 19.05 -47.34 30.73
C PRO A 83 17.76 -47.35 29.88
N LYS A 84 16.90 -48.35 30.13
CA LYS A 84 15.52 -48.41 29.63
C LYS A 84 14.57 -47.91 30.73
N PHE A 85 13.39 -47.43 30.37
CA PHE A 85 12.17 -47.75 31.11
C PHE A 85 11.09 -48.22 30.14
N SER A 86 10.17 -49.04 30.63
CA SER A 86 9.24 -49.83 29.81
C SER A 86 7.78 -49.38 29.96
N ALA A 87 6.97 -49.72 28.97
CA ALA A 87 5.52 -49.52 29.01
C ALA A 87 4.85 -50.30 30.16
N LEU A 88 3.69 -49.81 30.59
CA LEU A 88 2.67 -50.56 31.28
C LEU A 88 1.33 -50.31 30.57
N ALA A 89 0.61 -51.38 30.25
CA ALA A 89 -0.72 -51.33 29.65
C ALA A 89 -1.62 -52.36 30.33
N ASN A 90 -2.75 -51.89 30.84
CA ASN A 90 -3.93 -52.58 31.38
C ASN A 90 -4.90 -51.45 31.80
N GLY A 91 -6.22 -51.54 31.67
CA GLY A 91 -7.09 -52.61 31.15
C GLY A 91 -8.53 -52.30 31.59
N LEU A 92 -9.53 -53.07 31.08
CA LEU A 92 -10.98 -52.86 31.25
C LEU A 92 -11.51 -51.61 30.49
N ALA A 93 -12.41 -51.66 29.50
CA ALA A 93 -13.59 -52.47 29.20
C ALA A 93 -14.88 -52.04 29.94
N ASN A 94 -15.81 -51.40 29.19
CA ASN A 94 -17.15 -51.94 28.99
C ASN A 94 -17.91 -51.27 27.82
N ASN A 95 -18.75 -52.08 27.16
CA ASN A 95 -19.74 -51.74 26.12
C ASN A 95 -21.15 -51.82 26.81
N PRO A 96 -22.33 -51.71 26.15
CA PRO A 96 -22.65 -51.38 24.75
C PRO A 96 -23.83 -50.38 24.57
N LEU A 97 -24.35 -50.29 23.32
CA LEU A 97 -25.73 -49.99 22.85
C LEU A 97 -25.75 -48.92 21.72
N ALA A 98 -26.43 -49.08 20.57
CA ALA A 98 -27.12 -50.25 20.01
C ALA A 98 -27.43 -50.15 18.47
N ARG A 99 -27.60 -51.32 17.82
CA ARG A 99 -28.39 -51.62 16.58
C ARG A 99 -27.86 -51.28 15.16
N HIS A 100 -27.55 -52.36 14.44
CA HIS A 100 -27.41 -52.58 12.96
C HIS A 100 -28.76 -52.56 12.19
N PRO A 101 -28.83 -52.81 10.83
CA PRO A 101 -27.87 -52.71 9.72
C PRO A 101 -28.37 -51.60 8.72
N PRO A 102 -28.66 -51.74 7.38
CA PRO A 102 -28.28 -52.70 6.28
C PRO A 102 -26.78 -52.65 5.86
N SER A 103 -26.20 -53.31 4.83
CA SER A 103 -26.59 -54.25 3.71
C SER A 103 -27.08 -53.64 2.36
N LEU A 104 -26.56 -53.99 1.16
CA LEU A 104 -25.48 -54.93 0.78
C LEU A 104 -24.88 -54.66 -0.65
N LEU A 105 -23.66 -55.17 -0.84
CA LEU A 105 -22.79 -55.21 -2.03
C LEU A 105 -23.36 -55.77 -3.36
N ARG A 106 -22.97 -55.14 -4.49
CA ARG A 106 -22.27 -55.74 -5.68
C ARG A 106 -22.00 -54.61 -6.72
N ALA A 107 -20.87 -54.45 -7.40
CA ALA A 107 -19.69 -55.28 -7.73
C ALA A 107 -19.85 -56.28 -8.91
N SER A 108 -19.53 -55.82 -10.13
CA SER A 108 -18.88 -56.61 -11.20
C SER A 108 -18.46 -55.71 -12.37
N ALA A 109 -17.20 -55.81 -12.81
CA ALA A 109 -16.76 -55.31 -14.11
C ALA A 109 -16.87 -56.42 -15.18
N LEU A 110 -16.89 -56.06 -16.47
CA LEU A 110 -16.64 -57.01 -17.56
C LEU A 110 -16.01 -56.33 -18.78
N GLN A 111 -15.16 -57.07 -19.47
CA GLN A 111 -14.31 -56.65 -20.59
C GLN A 111 -14.32 -57.79 -21.63
N MET A 112 -14.52 -57.46 -22.91
CA MET A 112 -14.33 -58.37 -24.06
C MET A 112 -13.88 -57.57 -25.30
N ALA A 113 -13.32 -58.24 -26.31
CA ALA A 113 -12.48 -57.63 -27.35
C ALA A 113 -12.77 -58.15 -28.79
N SER A 114 -11.78 -58.00 -29.70
CA SER A 114 -11.76 -58.37 -31.15
C SER A 114 -12.38 -57.32 -32.12
N SER A 115 -11.89 -57.10 -33.37
CA SER A 115 -10.68 -57.58 -34.08
C SER A 115 -10.34 -56.73 -35.33
N TYR A 116 -9.11 -56.84 -35.87
CA TYR A 116 -8.60 -56.22 -37.13
C TYR A 116 -8.98 -57.02 -38.41
N PRO A 117 -9.01 -56.38 -39.62
CA PRO A 117 -7.90 -56.46 -40.63
C PRO A 117 -7.60 -55.11 -41.36
N ILE A 118 -6.36 -54.71 -41.69
CA ILE A 118 -5.44 -55.02 -42.84
C ILE A 118 -5.64 -54.15 -44.13
N SER A 119 -4.51 -53.78 -44.75
CA SER A 119 -4.18 -52.82 -45.85
C SER A 119 -4.63 -53.28 -47.30
N PRO A 120 -4.23 -52.66 -48.47
CA PRO A 120 -3.13 -51.72 -48.77
C PRO A 120 -3.34 -50.61 -49.86
N ASP A 121 -2.26 -49.84 -50.10
CA ASP A 121 -1.76 -49.19 -51.35
C ASP A 121 -2.67 -48.35 -52.29
N THR A 122 -2.24 -47.11 -52.59
CA THR A 122 -1.67 -46.74 -53.92
C THR A 122 -1.14 -45.28 -53.96
N SER A 123 -0.31 -45.00 -54.95
CA SER A 123 0.40 -43.74 -55.19
C SER A 123 -0.42 -42.68 -55.96
N ASP A 124 -0.03 -41.40 -55.84
CA ASP A 124 0.50 -40.74 -57.03
C ASP A 124 1.51 -39.61 -56.76
N ARG A 125 2.27 -39.22 -57.78
CA ARG A 125 3.28 -38.14 -57.80
C ARG A 125 2.80 -36.97 -58.64
N VAL A 126 3.28 -35.74 -58.35
CA VAL A 126 4.02 -34.90 -59.33
C VAL A 126 4.82 -33.84 -58.57
N THR A 127 6.09 -33.67 -58.95
CA THR A 127 6.85 -32.43 -58.77
C THR A 127 7.43 -32.04 -60.13
N PRO A 128 7.71 -30.75 -60.35
CA PRO A 128 8.81 -30.37 -61.25
C PRO A 128 9.99 -29.76 -60.48
N ARG A 129 11.21 -30.17 -60.85
CA ARG A 129 12.49 -29.53 -60.49
C ARG A 129 13.23 -29.13 -61.77
N SER A 130 13.93 -27.99 -61.73
CA SER A 130 15.14 -27.70 -62.51
C SER A 130 15.85 -26.51 -61.84
N ALA A 131 17.06 -26.63 -61.28
CA ALA A 131 18.38 -26.87 -61.90
C ALA A 131 18.78 -25.69 -62.82
N SER A 132 19.87 -24.95 -62.57
CA SER A 132 21.31 -25.33 -62.68
C SER A 132 22.21 -24.38 -61.83
N LEU A 133 23.37 -24.74 -61.25
CA LEU A 133 24.75 -24.88 -61.83
C LEU A 133 25.24 -23.60 -62.60
N SER A 134 26.48 -23.08 -62.49
CA SER A 134 27.73 -23.55 -61.81
C SER A 134 28.89 -22.50 -61.70
N SER A 135 29.66 -22.54 -60.60
CA SER A 135 31.16 -22.50 -60.47
C SER A 135 32.11 -21.40 -61.07
N ILE A 136 33.13 -21.00 -60.28
CA ILE A 136 34.50 -20.46 -60.65
C ILE A 136 34.54 -19.02 -61.26
N GLY A 137 35.54 -18.13 -61.05
CA GLY A 137 36.66 -18.05 -60.08
C GLY A 137 37.85 -17.13 -60.52
N SER A 138 38.66 -16.64 -59.55
CA SER A 138 40.08 -16.19 -59.67
C SER A 138 40.51 -14.75 -60.14
N ARG A 139 41.02 -13.95 -59.16
CA ARG A 139 42.29 -13.15 -59.10
C ARG A 139 42.57 -11.81 -59.88
N ASN A 140 43.35 -10.96 -59.17
CA ASN A 140 44.36 -9.96 -59.63
C ASN A 140 43.89 -8.58 -60.20
N SER A 141 44.61 -7.43 -60.05
CA SER A 141 45.88 -7.11 -59.33
C SER A 141 46.19 -5.57 -59.21
N ALA A 142 47.03 -5.18 -58.22
CA ALA A 142 47.97 -4.01 -58.19
C ALA A 142 47.40 -2.55 -58.16
N ARG A 143 47.66 -1.72 -57.12
CA ARG A 143 48.79 -0.75 -56.87
C ARG A 143 48.81 0.53 -57.74
N SER A 144 49.13 1.76 -57.28
CA SER A 144 49.48 2.33 -55.94
C SER A 144 49.71 3.88 -56.00
N ILE A 145 50.03 4.54 -54.85
CA ILE A 145 50.66 5.89 -54.68
C ILE A 145 49.68 7.11 -54.84
N SER A 146 49.65 8.17 -53.99
CA SER A 146 50.31 8.48 -52.69
C SER A 146 49.67 9.66 -51.90
N ARG A 147 49.85 9.67 -50.55
CA ARG A 147 50.04 10.81 -49.59
C ARG A 147 49.21 12.12 -49.80
N PHE A 148 48.54 12.66 -48.77
CA PHE A 148 49.16 13.26 -47.57
C PHE A 148 48.30 13.18 -46.29
N SER A 149 48.80 13.74 -45.17
CA SER A 149 48.21 13.69 -43.82
C SER A 149 47.90 15.10 -43.28
N ILE A 150 46.95 15.25 -42.34
CA ILE A 150 46.97 16.17 -41.18
C ILE A 150 45.83 15.83 -40.20
N ARG A 151 45.97 16.24 -38.92
CA ARG A 151 45.01 16.04 -37.81
C ARG A 151 44.91 17.34 -36.97
N SER A 152 43.85 17.42 -36.15
CA SER A 152 43.69 18.20 -34.89
C SER A 152 43.40 19.72 -34.88
N THR A 153 42.14 20.04 -34.54
CA THR A 153 41.63 20.90 -33.43
C THR A 153 41.62 22.45 -33.43
N SER A 154 40.60 22.94 -32.67
CA SER A 154 40.51 24.13 -31.78
C SER A 154 40.03 25.54 -32.23
N GLN A 155 38.76 25.82 -31.89
CA GLN A 155 38.23 26.93 -31.05
C GLN A 155 38.07 28.40 -31.54
N THR A 156 36.97 29.03 -31.05
CA THR A 156 36.70 30.49 -30.79
C THR A 156 36.64 31.49 -31.97
N SER A 157 35.88 32.60 -31.95
CA SER A 157 34.72 33.06 -31.14
C SER A 157 34.05 34.34 -31.73
N THR A 158 32.84 34.68 -31.23
CA THR A 158 32.22 36.06 -31.14
C THR A 158 32.01 36.97 -32.37
N SER A 159 30.77 37.45 -32.56
CA SER A 159 30.43 38.89 -32.82
C SER A 159 28.93 39.18 -32.55
N ARG A 160 28.43 40.40 -32.84
CA ARG A 160 27.13 40.99 -32.38
C ARG A 160 26.28 41.55 -33.54
N GLN A 161 25.07 42.03 -33.20
CA GLN A 161 24.14 42.94 -33.93
C GLN A 161 22.97 42.25 -34.67
N SER A 162 21.76 42.82 -34.79
CA SER A 162 21.17 44.08 -34.24
C SER A 162 19.64 43.99 -34.09
N PHE A 163 19.02 44.92 -33.34
CA PHE A 163 17.56 45.07 -33.29
C PHE A 163 17.02 45.88 -34.48
N SER A 164 15.84 45.51 -34.99
CA SER A 164 14.97 46.43 -35.73
C SER A 164 13.49 46.05 -35.63
N ALA A 165 12.63 47.08 -35.67
CA ALA A 165 11.17 47.06 -35.72
C ALA A 165 10.73 48.44 -36.29
N PRO A 166 9.44 48.72 -36.62
CA PRO A 166 8.24 47.89 -36.49
C PRO A 166 7.33 47.85 -37.74
N ARG A 167 6.26 47.03 -37.71
CA ARG A 167 4.90 47.45 -38.07
C ARG A 167 3.85 46.38 -37.74
N LEU A 168 2.70 46.81 -37.21
CA LEU A 168 1.49 45.98 -37.18
C LEU A 168 0.84 45.95 -38.57
N THR A 169 0.46 44.77 -39.03
CA THR A 169 -0.61 44.58 -40.03
C THR A 169 -1.61 43.54 -39.51
N LYS A 170 -2.81 43.50 -40.12
CA LYS A 170 -4.01 42.91 -39.51
C LYS A 170 -4.01 41.38 -39.51
N ARG A 171 -4.70 40.82 -38.51
CA ARG A 171 -5.27 39.46 -38.38
C ARG A 171 -5.10 38.55 -39.62
N ASN A 172 -4.53 37.37 -39.38
CA ASN A 172 -5.01 36.14 -40.03
C ASN A 172 -5.25 35.09 -38.94
N THR A 173 -6.48 34.61 -38.81
CA THR A 173 -6.90 33.68 -37.75
C THR A 173 -6.83 32.25 -38.23
N MET A 174 -5.62 31.73 -38.34
CA MET A 174 -5.35 30.29 -38.27
C MET A 174 -4.33 30.09 -37.15
N SER A 175 -4.64 29.24 -36.18
CA SER A 175 -3.64 28.72 -35.24
C SER A 175 -2.51 28.12 -36.05
N ALA A 176 -1.25 28.44 -35.72
CA ALA A 176 -0.11 27.76 -36.32
C ALA A 176 -0.22 26.27 -36.01
N VAL A 177 -0.58 25.48 -37.02
CA VAL A 177 -0.64 24.03 -36.92
C VAL A 177 0.79 23.56 -36.77
N ASP A 178 1.15 23.09 -35.58
CA ASP A 178 2.50 22.61 -35.33
C ASP A 178 2.71 21.27 -36.06
N ILE A 179 3.29 21.38 -37.25
CA ILE A 179 3.61 20.26 -38.12
C ILE A 179 4.60 19.32 -37.42
N SER A 180 5.47 19.82 -36.54
CA SER A 180 6.40 18.97 -35.78
C SER A 180 5.67 18.17 -34.71
N ALA A 181 4.80 18.79 -33.92
CA ALA A 181 3.97 18.09 -32.93
C ALA A 181 3.02 17.08 -33.60
N ILE A 182 2.45 17.40 -34.77
CA ILE A 182 1.65 16.44 -35.55
C ILE A 182 2.51 15.29 -36.09
N GLN A 183 3.70 15.57 -36.62
CA GLN A 183 4.61 14.51 -37.09
C GLN A 183 5.06 13.61 -35.94
N GLU A 184 5.35 14.15 -34.76
CA GLU A 184 5.68 13.36 -33.57
C GLU A 184 4.48 12.55 -33.07
N ALA A 185 3.29 13.14 -32.98
CA ALA A 185 2.07 12.42 -32.62
C ALA A 185 1.75 11.27 -33.60
N MET A 186 1.86 11.52 -34.91
CA MET A 186 1.72 10.48 -35.95
C MET A 186 2.79 9.39 -35.81
N LYS A 187 4.03 9.75 -35.49
CA LYS A 187 5.14 8.80 -35.31
C LYS A 187 4.97 7.94 -34.05
N LEU A 188 4.51 8.53 -32.95
CA LEU A 188 4.16 7.82 -31.71
C LEU A 188 2.95 6.89 -31.93
N THR A 189 1.93 7.36 -32.63
CA THR A 189 0.79 6.52 -33.08
C THR A 189 1.25 5.40 -34.02
N SER A 190 2.29 5.61 -34.84
CA SER A 190 2.82 4.58 -35.74
C SER A 190 3.59 3.45 -35.02
N LEU A 191 4.15 3.71 -33.83
CA LEU A 191 4.70 2.67 -32.95
C LEU A 191 3.55 1.80 -32.40
N ASP A 192 2.45 2.45 -32.00
CA ASP A 192 1.23 1.81 -31.55
C ASP A 192 0.51 1.01 -32.68
N GLN A 193 0.89 1.26 -33.94
CA GLN A 193 0.52 0.51 -35.15
C GLN A 193 1.55 -0.56 -35.59
N HIS A 194 2.64 -0.79 -34.86
CA HIS A 194 3.56 -1.87 -35.20
C HIS A 194 2.88 -3.26 -35.16
N ARG A 195 3.26 -4.12 -36.11
CA ARG A 195 2.73 -5.49 -36.26
C ARG A 195 2.91 -6.28 -34.96
N GLY A 196 1.81 -6.52 -34.26
CA GLY A 196 1.77 -7.21 -32.97
C GLY A 196 0.91 -6.48 -31.93
N TYR A 197 0.91 -5.15 -31.95
CA TYR A 197 0.12 -4.32 -31.01
C TYR A 197 -1.16 -3.74 -31.64
N SER A 198 -1.15 -3.49 -32.95
CA SER A 198 -2.38 -3.17 -33.70
C SER A 198 -2.92 -4.42 -34.40
N GLN A 199 -3.96 -5.02 -33.80
CA GLN A 199 -4.82 -6.03 -34.41
C GLN A 199 -6.24 -5.93 -33.82
N ASP A 200 -7.24 -5.56 -34.64
CA ASP A 200 -8.66 -5.68 -34.26
C ASP A 200 -9.11 -7.14 -34.08
N ARG A 201 -8.30 -8.09 -34.55
CA ARG A 201 -8.44 -9.53 -34.35
C ARG A 201 -7.39 -10.02 -33.36
N PHE A 202 -7.69 -9.87 -32.07
CA PHE A 202 -6.85 -10.37 -30.98
C PHE A 202 -6.55 -11.87 -31.16
N ALA A 203 -5.28 -12.20 -31.42
CA ALA A 203 -4.75 -13.55 -31.29
C ALA A 203 -4.41 -13.86 -29.82
N GLU A 204 -4.47 -15.13 -29.45
CA GLU A 204 -4.00 -15.61 -28.15
C GLU A 204 -2.46 -15.64 -28.16
N VAL A 205 -1.81 -14.85 -27.31
CA VAL A 205 -0.35 -14.91 -27.12
C VAL A 205 -0.01 -16.20 -26.38
N LYS A 206 0.60 -17.15 -27.09
CA LYS A 206 1.06 -18.43 -26.53
C LYS A 206 2.54 -18.35 -26.22
N GLN A 207 2.89 -18.62 -24.97
CA GLN A 207 4.28 -18.95 -24.59
C GLN A 207 4.71 -20.19 -25.38
N THR A 208 5.81 -20.09 -26.12
CA THR A 208 6.46 -21.22 -26.82
C THR A 208 7.48 -21.94 -25.94
N GLN A 209 7.87 -21.33 -24.82
CA GLN A 209 8.78 -21.85 -23.81
C GLN A 209 8.24 -21.40 -22.43
N PRO A 210 8.32 -22.24 -21.37
CA PRO A 210 8.03 -21.81 -20.01
C PRO A 210 9.14 -20.89 -19.49
N THR A 211 8.80 -20.00 -18.56
CA THR A 211 9.83 -19.19 -17.87
C THR A 211 10.53 -20.05 -16.81
N GLU A 212 11.82 -20.29 -16.99
CA GLU A 212 12.66 -20.92 -15.96
C GLU A 212 13.09 -19.89 -14.91
N TYR A 213 12.60 -20.05 -13.69
CA TYR A 213 13.04 -19.27 -12.52
C TYR A 213 14.13 -20.05 -11.76
N MET A 214 15.12 -19.33 -11.22
CA MET A 214 16.17 -19.94 -10.41
C MET A 214 15.70 -20.14 -8.96
N GLU A 215 15.82 -21.37 -8.46
CA GLU A 215 15.68 -21.72 -7.05
C GLU A 215 16.67 -20.94 -6.17
N GLU A 216 16.21 -20.40 -5.03
CA GLU A 216 17.06 -19.67 -4.07
C GLU A 216 18.25 -20.54 -3.60
N SER A 217 18.01 -21.84 -3.43
CA SER A 217 19.04 -22.81 -3.05
C SER A 217 20.22 -22.82 -4.02
N ALA A 218 19.95 -22.70 -5.33
CA ALA A 218 20.93 -22.72 -6.41
C ALA A 218 21.55 -21.34 -6.74
N ALA A 219 20.90 -20.24 -6.36
CA ALA A 219 21.43 -18.88 -6.57
C ALA A 219 22.73 -18.65 -5.78
N ALA A 220 23.69 -17.93 -6.38
CA ALA A 220 24.98 -17.61 -5.75
C ALA A 220 25.58 -16.27 -6.23
N GLY A 221 26.49 -15.71 -5.44
CA GLY A 221 27.26 -14.53 -5.78
C GLY A 221 26.36 -13.32 -6.08
N TYR A 222 26.65 -12.64 -7.19
CA TYR A 222 25.97 -11.39 -7.57
C TYR A 222 24.48 -11.57 -7.94
N GLN A 223 23.97 -12.79 -8.09
CA GLN A 223 22.54 -13.04 -8.30
C GLN A 223 21.74 -12.69 -7.04
N ILE A 224 22.21 -13.14 -5.87
CA ILE A 224 21.59 -12.85 -4.56
C ILE A 224 21.56 -11.36 -4.25
N ILE A 225 22.60 -10.61 -4.67
CA ILE A 225 22.70 -9.16 -4.46
C ILE A 225 21.74 -8.39 -5.38
N ARG A 226 21.31 -8.98 -6.52
CA ARG A 226 20.38 -8.36 -7.48
C ARG A 226 18.91 -8.63 -7.18
N GLU A 227 18.60 -9.76 -6.54
CA GLU A 227 17.23 -10.17 -6.25
C GLU A 227 16.76 -9.57 -4.92
N PRO A 228 15.79 -8.63 -4.90
CA PRO A 228 15.46 -7.88 -3.67
C PRO A 228 14.86 -8.72 -2.54
N HIS A 229 14.35 -9.91 -2.85
CA HIS A 229 13.85 -10.91 -1.89
C HIS A 229 14.98 -11.68 -1.18
N TRP A 230 16.16 -11.79 -1.79
CA TRP A 230 17.31 -12.52 -1.23
C TRP A 230 18.40 -11.59 -0.67
N ASN A 231 18.41 -10.32 -1.08
CA ASN A 231 19.46 -9.37 -0.73
C ASN A 231 19.33 -8.80 0.69
N LYS A 232 20.01 -9.43 1.65
CA LYS A 232 20.12 -8.96 3.05
C LYS A 232 21.09 -7.78 3.24
N GLY A 233 21.66 -7.21 2.18
CA GLY A 233 22.57 -6.06 2.24
C GLY A 233 23.86 -6.36 3.01
N LEU A 234 24.04 -5.76 4.19
CA LEU A 234 25.18 -6.00 5.08
C LEU A 234 24.89 -7.01 6.20
N SER A 235 23.64 -7.52 6.29
CA SER A 235 23.21 -8.45 7.35
C SER A 235 23.60 -9.91 7.11
N PHE A 236 24.19 -10.25 5.94
CA PHE A 236 24.63 -11.62 5.66
C PHE A 236 25.69 -12.09 6.66
N THR A 237 25.54 -13.31 7.19
CA THR A 237 26.47 -13.90 8.17
C THR A 237 27.82 -14.31 7.54
N PRO A 238 28.88 -14.58 8.31
CA PRO A 238 30.13 -15.13 7.76
C PRO A 238 29.91 -16.44 7.00
N GLU A 239 29.05 -17.31 7.52
CA GLU A 239 28.73 -18.62 6.95
C GLU A 239 27.94 -18.47 5.65
N GLU A 240 26.92 -17.60 5.63
CA GLU A 240 26.18 -17.25 4.40
C GLU A 240 27.12 -16.65 3.34
N ARG A 241 28.01 -15.72 3.74
CA ARG A 241 28.96 -15.07 2.83
C ARG A 241 29.90 -16.06 2.16
N VAL A 242 30.35 -17.08 2.88
CA VAL A 242 31.17 -18.18 2.33
C VAL A 242 30.32 -19.12 1.49
N ALA A 243 29.23 -19.67 2.03
CA ALA A 243 28.39 -20.68 1.37
C ALA A 243 27.74 -20.18 0.06
N LYS A 244 27.43 -18.89 -0.02
CA LYS A 244 26.82 -18.25 -1.20
C LYS A 244 27.81 -17.45 -2.07
N ASN A 245 29.12 -17.56 -1.85
CA ASN A 245 30.17 -16.86 -2.62
C ASN A 245 29.99 -15.31 -2.65
N LEU A 246 29.62 -14.71 -1.52
CA LEU A 246 29.48 -13.24 -1.36
C LEU A 246 30.75 -12.58 -0.79
N THR A 247 31.70 -13.37 -0.28
CA THR A 247 32.99 -12.89 0.25
C THR A 247 33.74 -12.05 -0.79
N GLY A 248 33.96 -10.77 -0.48
CA GLY A 248 34.60 -9.79 -1.37
C GLY A 248 33.65 -9.05 -2.33
N LEU A 249 32.38 -9.48 -2.45
CA LEU A 249 31.35 -8.73 -3.20
C LEU A 249 30.67 -7.66 -2.35
N ILE A 250 30.67 -7.83 -1.03
CA ILE A 250 30.14 -6.86 -0.04
C ILE A 250 31.23 -6.46 0.98
N PRO A 251 31.14 -5.24 1.57
CA PRO A 251 32.06 -4.77 2.61
C PRO A 251 32.24 -5.77 3.77
N HIS A 252 33.43 -5.78 4.37
CA HIS A 252 33.75 -6.68 5.48
C HIS A 252 32.84 -6.48 6.71
N THR A 253 32.42 -5.25 6.98
CA THR A 253 31.49 -4.92 8.07
C THR A 253 30.20 -5.73 7.97
N MET A 254 29.75 -6.24 9.10
CA MET A 254 28.42 -6.82 9.30
C MET A 254 27.57 -5.84 10.10
N GLU A 255 26.30 -5.71 9.75
CA GLU A 255 25.39 -4.73 10.38
C GLU A 255 24.01 -5.33 10.60
N SER A 256 23.34 -4.98 11.71
CA SER A 256 21.95 -5.35 11.92
C SER A 256 21.01 -4.53 11.01
N LEU A 257 19.79 -5.03 10.81
CA LEU A 257 18.73 -4.28 10.13
C LEU A 257 18.45 -2.92 10.81
N GLU A 258 18.74 -2.77 12.10
CA GLU A 258 18.57 -1.52 12.84
C GLU A 258 19.66 -0.49 12.50
N THR A 259 20.93 -0.91 12.42
CA THR A 259 22.02 -0.04 11.94
C THR A 259 21.77 0.40 10.49
N GLN A 260 21.29 -0.51 9.65
CA GLN A 260 20.90 -0.21 8.28
C GLN A 260 19.68 0.73 8.21
N SER A 261 18.69 0.57 9.10
CA SER A 261 17.53 1.47 9.22
C SER A 261 17.96 2.88 9.63
N ILE A 262 18.92 3.02 10.57
CA ILE A 262 19.49 4.32 10.96
C ILE A 262 20.21 4.99 9.77
N ARG A 263 20.91 4.23 8.92
CA ARG A 263 21.47 4.77 7.67
C ARG A 263 20.37 5.24 6.72
N ALA A 264 19.33 4.43 6.52
CA ALA A 264 18.22 4.78 5.62
C ALA A 264 17.48 6.04 6.09
N MET A 265 17.15 6.17 7.39
CA MET A 265 16.54 7.38 7.94
C MET A 265 17.43 8.62 7.74
N LYS A 266 18.74 8.52 7.97
CA LYS A 266 19.67 9.64 7.68
C LYS A 266 19.67 10.04 6.20
N MET A 267 19.53 9.09 5.27
CA MET A 267 19.40 9.40 3.85
C MET A 267 18.05 10.04 3.52
N ILE A 268 16.94 9.57 4.11
CA ILE A 268 15.59 10.16 3.95
C ILE A 268 15.56 11.60 4.48
N GLN A 269 16.12 11.83 5.67
CA GLN A 269 16.19 13.15 6.30
C GLN A 269 17.08 14.13 5.53
N SER A 270 18.03 13.65 4.73
CA SER A 270 18.84 14.49 3.83
C SER A 270 18.10 15.00 2.58
N ARG A 271 16.89 14.48 2.29
CA ARG A 271 16.08 14.89 1.13
C ARG A 271 15.08 15.99 1.48
N GLN A 272 14.92 16.95 0.57
CA GLN A 272 14.08 18.13 0.78
C GLN A 272 12.62 17.88 0.40
N THR A 273 12.33 17.30 -0.77
CA THR A 273 10.94 17.07 -1.21
C THR A 273 10.39 15.72 -0.74
N GLY A 274 9.05 15.59 -0.67
CA GLY A 274 8.40 14.30 -0.43
C GLY A 274 8.66 13.30 -1.55
N ILE A 275 8.71 13.77 -2.81
CA ILE A 275 8.95 12.93 -3.98
C ILE A 275 10.37 12.34 -3.94
N ASP A 276 11.40 13.11 -3.57
CA ASP A 276 12.77 12.59 -3.39
C ASP A 276 12.85 11.48 -2.33
N LYS A 277 12.08 11.62 -1.24
CA LYS A 277 11.99 10.61 -0.18
C LYS A 277 11.28 9.36 -0.67
N TYR A 278 10.17 9.50 -1.40
CA TYR A 278 9.46 8.40 -2.04
C TYR A 278 10.34 7.64 -3.05
N LEU A 279 11.05 8.35 -3.93
CA LEU A 279 11.98 7.74 -4.90
C LEU A 279 13.11 6.97 -4.22
N TYR A 280 13.62 7.46 -3.09
CA TYR A 280 14.58 6.72 -2.28
C TYR A 280 13.97 5.46 -1.64
N LEU A 281 12.73 5.53 -1.14
CA LEU A 281 12.00 4.39 -0.58
C LEU A 281 11.66 3.32 -1.63
N SER A 282 11.25 3.72 -2.84
CA SER A 282 11.10 2.83 -4.01
C SER A 282 12.41 2.12 -4.33
N ASN A 283 13.51 2.86 -4.43
CA ASN A 283 14.83 2.30 -4.73
C ASN A 283 15.31 1.35 -3.62
N LEU A 284 15.01 1.66 -2.34
CA LEU A 284 15.30 0.79 -1.20
C LEU A 284 14.53 -0.54 -1.30
N LYS A 285 13.21 -0.50 -1.54
CA LYS A 285 12.37 -1.68 -1.79
C LYS A 285 12.90 -2.51 -2.97
N ALA A 286 13.31 -1.84 -4.05
CA ALA A 286 13.88 -2.47 -5.25
C ALA A 286 15.36 -2.89 -5.09
N GLN A 287 15.91 -2.87 -3.87
CA GLN A 287 17.22 -3.40 -3.50
C GLN A 287 17.15 -4.44 -2.37
N ASN A 288 16.40 -4.18 -1.30
CA ASN A 288 16.28 -5.02 -0.11
C ASN A 288 14.89 -4.83 0.51
N ILE A 289 14.05 -5.85 0.37
CA ILE A 289 12.63 -5.82 0.77
C ILE A 289 12.48 -5.86 2.29
N ASP A 290 13.26 -6.69 2.99
CA ASP A 290 13.25 -6.82 4.45
C ASP A 290 13.57 -5.49 5.14
N LEU A 291 14.59 -4.78 4.64
CA LEU A 291 15.02 -3.49 5.17
C LEU A 291 13.96 -2.41 4.91
N PHE A 292 13.34 -2.39 3.73
CA PHE A 292 12.22 -1.48 3.44
C PHE A 292 11.06 -1.68 4.43
N TYR A 293 10.65 -2.93 4.67
CA TYR A 293 9.55 -3.21 5.59
C TYR A 293 9.91 -3.01 7.06
N ARG A 294 11.10 -3.40 7.52
CA ARG A 294 11.57 -3.12 8.89
C ARG A 294 11.66 -1.62 9.16
N LEU A 295 12.11 -0.83 8.19
CA LEU A 295 12.17 0.63 8.25
C LEU A 295 10.76 1.24 8.36
N LEU A 296 9.83 0.79 7.50
CA LEU A 296 8.44 1.26 7.47
C LEU A 296 7.67 0.89 8.74
N MET A 297 7.83 -0.34 9.25
CA MET A 297 7.21 -0.77 10.51
C MET A 297 7.69 0.05 11.71
N ASN A 298 9.01 0.29 11.82
CA ASN A 298 9.59 0.99 12.96
C ASN A 298 9.28 2.51 12.97
N ASN A 299 9.01 3.12 11.81
CA ASN A 299 8.87 4.58 11.66
C ASN A 299 7.54 4.97 10.98
N ILE A 300 6.50 4.14 11.12
CA ILE A 300 5.26 4.24 10.31
C ILE A 300 4.60 5.62 10.33
N ARG A 301 4.70 6.35 11.45
CA ARG A 301 4.15 7.71 11.58
C ARG A 301 4.88 8.78 10.74
N GLU A 302 6.19 8.67 10.54
CA GLU A 302 6.95 9.58 9.66
C GLU A 302 6.87 9.14 8.19
N LEU A 303 6.82 7.82 7.95
CA LEU A 303 6.94 7.25 6.60
C LEU A 303 5.59 7.03 5.89
N MET A 304 4.48 6.80 6.61
CA MET A 304 3.15 6.64 6.00
C MET A 304 2.75 7.85 5.13
N PRO A 305 2.93 9.12 5.54
CA PRO A 305 2.61 10.27 4.67
C PRO A 305 3.46 10.35 3.38
N LEU A 306 4.56 9.61 3.31
CA LEU A 306 5.47 9.56 2.15
C LEU A 306 5.15 8.40 1.21
N VAL A 307 4.83 7.21 1.73
CA VAL A 307 4.42 6.02 0.93
C VAL A 307 2.91 5.98 0.63
N TYR A 308 2.15 6.89 1.23
CA TYR A 308 0.70 7.00 1.09
C TYR A 308 0.28 8.48 1.05
N THR A 309 -0.99 8.78 1.33
CA THR A 309 -1.53 10.15 1.31
C THR A 309 -0.83 11.07 2.33
N PRO A 310 -0.40 12.29 1.97
CA PRO A 310 -0.70 12.98 0.72
C PRO A 310 0.34 12.82 -0.40
N THR A 311 1.63 12.56 -0.11
CA THR A 311 2.73 12.67 -1.10
C THR A 311 2.56 11.74 -2.31
N ILE A 312 1.92 10.59 -2.10
CA ILE A 312 1.59 9.67 -3.19
C ILE A 312 0.69 10.32 -4.27
N GLY A 313 -0.11 11.33 -3.88
CA GLY A 313 -0.84 12.26 -4.74
C GLY A 313 0.02 12.83 -5.86
N ASP A 314 1.13 13.45 -5.47
CA ASP A 314 2.02 14.20 -6.35
C ASP A 314 2.89 13.29 -7.23
N VAL A 315 3.23 12.09 -6.71
CA VAL A 315 3.92 11.02 -7.44
C VAL A 315 3.09 10.56 -8.64
N CYS A 316 1.79 10.34 -8.44
CA CYS A 316 0.87 9.86 -9.48
C CYS A 316 0.76 10.83 -10.66
N LEU A 317 0.64 12.14 -10.36
CA LEU A 317 0.59 13.20 -11.37
C LEU A 317 1.84 13.27 -12.25
N GLN A 318 2.94 12.66 -11.81
CA GLN A 318 4.24 12.65 -12.50
C GLN A 318 4.73 11.22 -12.80
N TYR A 319 3.90 10.17 -12.66
CA TYR A 319 4.37 8.77 -12.63
C TYR A 319 5.12 8.38 -13.91
N SER A 320 4.61 8.73 -15.09
CA SER A 320 5.31 8.48 -16.37
C SER A 320 6.70 9.13 -16.45
N THR A 321 6.90 10.30 -15.84
CA THR A 321 8.19 11.01 -15.77
C THR A 321 9.12 10.43 -14.71
N LEU A 322 8.56 9.89 -13.62
CA LEU A 322 9.28 9.29 -12.49
C LEU A 322 9.53 7.78 -12.65
N TYR A 323 9.06 7.17 -13.74
CA TYR A 323 9.13 5.74 -13.97
C TYR A 323 10.58 5.25 -14.15
N THR A 324 10.98 4.26 -13.34
CA THR A 324 12.33 3.69 -13.38
C THR A 324 12.34 2.18 -13.66
N ARG A 325 11.36 1.42 -13.14
CA ARG A 325 11.29 -0.05 -13.23
C ARG A 325 9.82 -0.51 -13.26
N PRO A 326 9.50 -1.64 -13.92
CA PRO A 326 8.18 -2.25 -13.82
C PRO A 326 8.01 -2.92 -12.46
N GLU A 327 6.99 -2.51 -11.70
CA GLU A 327 6.64 -3.09 -10.39
C GLU A 327 5.22 -3.71 -10.35
N ALA A 328 4.51 -3.80 -11.49
CA ALA A 328 3.15 -4.35 -11.60
C ALA A 328 2.91 -5.13 -12.90
N LEU A 329 1.80 -5.87 -12.93
CA LEU A 329 1.25 -6.45 -14.16
C LEU A 329 0.33 -5.44 -14.85
N TYR A 330 0.77 -4.91 -15.98
CA TYR A 330 0.03 -3.96 -16.80
C TYR A 330 -0.79 -4.74 -17.86
N ILE A 331 -2.12 -4.71 -17.78
CA ILE A 331 -3.02 -5.46 -18.67
C ILE A 331 -3.77 -4.46 -19.56
N SER A 332 -3.41 -4.42 -20.84
CA SER A 332 -4.06 -3.54 -21.82
C SER A 332 -5.31 -4.19 -22.43
N ILE A 333 -6.35 -3.40 -22.67
CA ILE A 333 -7.55 -3.85 -23.39
C ILE A 333 -7.24 -4.37 -24.81
N LYS A 334 -6.14 -3.90 -25.44
CA LYS A 334 -5.63 -4.44 -26.72
C LYS A 334 -5.18 -5.90 -26.62
N GLN A 335 -5.04 -6.44 -25.42
CA GLN A 335 -4.55 -7.80 -25.14
C GLN A 335 -5.60 -8.67 -24.43
N ARG A 336 -6.90 -8.29 -24.45
CA ARG A 336 -8.00 -8.94 -23.71
C ARG A 336 -8.04 -10.47 -23.78
N ARG A 337 -7.74 -11.08 -24.94
CA ARG A 337 -7.70 -12.55 -25.10
C ARG A 337 -6.47 -13.26 -24.54
N SER A 338 -5.48 -12.52 -24.03
CA SER A 338 -4.20 -13.06 -23.54
C SER A 338 -4.00 -12.87 -22.03
N ILE A 339 -5.00 -12.38 -21.30
CA ILE A 339 -4.94 -12.11 -19.84
C ILE A 339 -4.37 -13.32 -19.07
N LYS A 340 -4.81 -14.54 -19.40
CA LYS A 340 -4.32 -15.78 -18.78
C LYS A 340 -2.82 -16.00 -18.94
N THR A 341 -2.25 -15.69 -20.11
CA THR A 341 -0.81 -15.73 -20.36
C THR A 341 -0.09 -14.61 -19.61
N MET A 342 -0.69 -13.42 -19.53
CA MET A 342 -0.12 -12.28 -18.81
C MET A 342 -0.03 -12.54 -17.30
N LEU A 343 -1.07 -13.12 -16.69
CA LEU A 343 -1.05 -13.58 -15.30
C LEU A 343 0.07 -14.61 -15.09
N ARG A 344 0.21 -15.60 -15.99
CA ARG A 344 1.29 -16.62 -15.95
C ARG A 344 2.70 -16.10 -16.25
N ASN A 345 2.88 -14.82 -16.57
CA ASN A 345 4.21 -14.19 -16.65
C ASN A 345 4.72 -13.68 -15.28
N TRP A 346 3.86 -13.67 -14.24
CA TRP A 346 4.25 -13.20 -12.91
C TRP A 346 5.20 -14.19 -12.22
N PRO A 347 6.32 -13.72 -11.62
CA PRO A 347 7.32 -14.61 -11.03
C PRO A 347 6.84 -15.37 -9.79
N CYS A 348 5.89 -14.82 -9.03
CA CYS A 348 5.37 -15.46 -7.84
C CYS A 348 4.27 -16.46 -8.21
N THR A 349 4.47 -17.74 -7.87
CA THR A 349 3.62 -18.85 -8.34
C THR A 349 2.22 -18.92 -7.69
N ASN A 350 2.05 -18.35 -6.49
CA ASN A 350 0.78 -18.34 -5.75
C ASN A 350 0.58 -17.01 -4.99
N PRO A 351 0.17 -15.93 -5.67
CA PRO A 351 -0.33 -14.72 -5.00
C PRO A 351 -1.65 -15.02 -4.28
N GLU A 352 -1.77 -14.52 -3.04
CA GLU A 352 -2.97 -14.67 -2.21
C GLU A 352 -3.81 -13.38 -2.18
N ILE A 353 -3.21 -12.23 -2.50
CA ILE A 353 -3.92 -10.97 -2.65
C ILE A 353 -3.50 -10.19 -3.90
N CYS A 354 -4.51 -9.68 -4.59
CA CYS A 354 -4.40 -8.75 -5.70
C CYS A 354 -5.18 -7.48 -5.38
N VAL A 355 -4.59 -6.33 -5.69
CA VAL A 355 -5.35 -5.09 -5.89
C VAL A 355 -5.46 -4.89 -7.40
N VAL A 356 -6.56 -4.30 -7.89
CA VAL A 356 -6.78 -3.99 -9.31
C VAL A 356 -7.49 -2.64 -9.51
N THR A 357 -7.04 -1.84 -10.48
CA THR A 357 -7.60 -0.51 -10.83
C THR A 357 -7.58 -0.24 -12.34
N ASP A 358 -8.44 0.65 -12.81
CA ASP A 358 -8.38 1.26 -14.15
C ASP A 358 -7.88 2.73 -14.14
N GLY A 359 -7.52 3.26 -12.97
CA GLY A 359 -7.07 4.64 -12.77
C GLY A 359 -8.08 5.72 -13.14
N SER A 360 -9.38 5.42 -13.17
CA SER A 360 -10.44 6.35 -13.60
C SER A 360 -10.85 7.38 -12.54
N ARG A 361 -10.63 7.09 -11.25
CA ARG A 361 -10.92 8.02 -10.16
C ARG A 361 -9.89 7.86 -9.04
N ILE A 362 -8.67 8.27 -9.33
CA ILE A 362 -7.56 8.24 -8.38
C ILE A 362 -7.75 9.32 -7.30
N LEU A 363 -7.96 8.89 -6.05
CA LEU A 363 -8.24 9.74 -4.87
C LEU A 363 -9.29 10.84 -5.18
N GLY A 364 -8.96 12.09 -4.85
CA GLY A 364 -9.71 13.29 -5.23
C GLY A 364 -9.11 14.02 -6.44
N LEU A 365 -8.25 13.37 -7.23
CA LEU A 365 -7.52 13.95 -8.37
C LEU A 365 -8.21 13.70 -9.72
N GLY A 366 -8.90 12.56 -9.87
CA GLY A 366 -9.69 12.21 -11.06
C GLY A 366 -9.03 11.14 -11.93
N ASP A 367 -9.25 11.20 -13.25
CA ASP A 367 -8.71 10.23 -14.20
C ASP A 367 -7.21 10.47 -14.45
N LEU A 368 -6.39 9.46 -14.17
CA LEU A 368 -4.97 9.41 -14.53
C LEU A 368 -4.63 8.24 -15.49
N GLY A 369 -5.54 7.28 -15.67
CA GLY A 369 -5.29 6.04 -16.39
C GLY A 369 -4.07 5.31 -15.83
N VAL A 370 -3.12 4.94 -16.68
CA VAL A 370 -1.89 4.24 -16.27
C VAL A 370 -0.97 5.08 -15.37
N ASN A 371 -1.08 6.42 -15.34
CA ASN A 371 -0.38 7.19 -14.29
C ASN A 371 -0.87 6.82 -12.87
N GLY A 372 -2.12 6.33 -12.74
CA GLY A 372 -2.73 5.82 -11.51
C GLY A 372 -1.97 4.69 -10.81
N VAL A 373 -1.09 3.97 -11.53
CA VAL A 373 -0.18 2.96 -10.94
C VAL A 373 0.64 3.54 -9.79
N GLY A 374 0.96 4.84 -9.86
CA GLY A 374 1.76 5.56 -8.87
C GLY A 374 1.11 5.79 -7.51
N ILE A 375 -0.18 5.45 -7.31
CA ILE A 375 -0.88 5.64 -6.02
C ILE A 375 -1.09 4.36 -5.23
N SER A 376 -2.01 3.52 -5.68
CA SER A 376 -2.68 2.61 -4.76
C SER A 376 -1.94 1.28 -4.58
N PHE A 377 -0.96 1.00 -5.43
CA PHE A 377 -0.58 -0.36 -5.78
C PHE A 377 0.75 -0.81 -5.19
N GLN A 378 1.84 -0.35 -5.80
CA GLN A 378 3.15 -1.00 -5.70
C GLN A 378 3.83 -0.68 -4.37
N ILE A 379 3.77 0.58 -3.94
CA ILE A 379 4.40 1.09 -2.70
C ILE A 379 3.34 1.62 -1.70
N GLY A 380 2.10 1.81 -2.16
CA GLY A 380 0.93 2.13 -1.33
C GLY A 380 0.32 0.91 -0.65
N LYS A 381 -0.88 0.48 -1.07
CA LYS A 381 -1.69 -0.47 -0.28
C LYS A 381 -1.07 -1.85 -0.11
N LEU A 382 -0.34 -2.40 -1.10
CA LEU A 382 0.36 -3.68 -0.91
C LEU A 382 1.51 -3.60 0.10
N SER A 383 2.23 -2.48 0.15
CA SER A 383 3.21 -2.27 1.22
C SER A 383 2.55 -2.09 2.59
N LEU A 384 1.36 -1.49 2.65
CA LEU A 384 0.57 -1.41 3.88
C LEU A 384 0.00 -2.79 4.28
N TYR A 385 -0.33 -3.68 3.34
CA TYR A 385 -0.64 -5.08 3.64
C TYR A 385 0.54 -5.81 4.29
N THR A 386 1.77 -5.61 3.82
CA THR A 386 2.95 -6.23 4.46
C THR A 386 3.34 -5.56 5.78
N ALA A 387 3.28 -4.23 5.88
CA ALA A 387 3.66 -3.51 7.09
C ALA A 387 2.61 -3.64 8.21
N ALA A 388 1.33 -3.41 7.91
CA ALA A 388 0.24 -3.45 8.88
C ALA A 388 -0.30 -4.87 9.11
N ALA A 389 -0.56 -5.66 8.07
CA ALA A 389 -1.05 -7.04 8.28
C ALA A 389 0.06 -8.10 8.31
N GLY A 390 1.18 -7.90 7.62
CA GLY A 390 2.19 -8.96 7.45
C GLY A 390 1.76 -10.04 6.47
N ILE A 391 1.09 -9.67 5.37
CA ILE A 391 1.06 -10.55 4.19
C ILE A 391 2.46 -10.57 3.57
N SER A 392 2.99 -11.75 3.22
CA SER A 392 4.33 -11.87 2.59
C SER A 392 4.38 -11.10 1.27
N PRO A 393 5.47 -10.38 0.94
CA PRO A 393 5.60 -9.61 -0.30
C PRO A 393 5.30 -10.44 -1.57
N ASP A 394 5.81 -11.67 -1.61
CA ASP A 394 5.70 -12.64 -2.70
C ASP A 394 4.24 -13.08 -2.95
N LYS A 395 3.37 -12.91 -1.95
CA LYS A 395 1.94 -13.23 -2.03
C LYS A 395 1.09 -12.07 -2.54
N THR A 396 1.71 -10.93 -2.90
CA THR A 396 1.01 -9.73 -3.37
C THR A 396 1.16 -9.53 -4.88
N LEU A 397 0.06 -9.17 -5.56
CA LEU A 397 0.01 -8.96 -7.02
C LEU A 397 -0.68 -7.63 -7.38
N PRO A 398 0.07 -6.57 -7.72
CA PRO A 398 -0.50 -5.33 -8.23
C PRO A 398 -0.83 -5.46 -9.73
N ILE A 399 -2.09 -5.19 -10.11
CA ILE A 399 -2.58 -5.24 -11.49
C ILE A 399 -3.18 -3.90 -11.91
N VAL A 400 -2.85 -3.39 -13.11
CA VAL A 400 -3.50 -2.20 -13.68
C VAL A 400 -4.15 -2.51 -15.03
N LEU A 401 -5.41 -2.14 -15.18
CA LEU A 401 -6.26 -2.38 -16.34
C LEU A 401 -6.30 -1.14 -17.24
N ASP A 402 -5.45 -1.11 -18.26
CA ASP A 402 -5.39 0.00 -19.21
C ASP A 402 -6.53 -0.08 -20.24
N THR A 403 -7.51 0.82 -20.06
CA THR A 403 -8.67 1.02 -20.92
C THR A 403 -8.63 2.34 -21.70
N GLY A 404 -7.50 3.06 -21.65
CA GLY A 404 -7.34 4.47 -22.05
C GLY A 404 -7.53 5.45 -20.89
N THR A 405 -7.46 6.75 -21.18
CA THR A 405 -7.71 7.85 -20.24
C THR A 405 -8.41 9.00 -20.96
N ASP A 406 -9.35 9.66 -20.29
CA ASP A 406 -10.05 10.83 -20.83
C ASP A 406 -9.35 12.16 -20.47
N ASN A 407 -8.26 12.08 -19.69
CA ASN A 407 -7.46 13.22 -19.28
C ASN A 407 -6.59 13.74 -20.44
N GLU A 408 -7.00 14.87 -21.03
CA GLU A 408 -6.30 15.46 -22.17
C GLU A 408 -4.84 15.86 -21.89
N SER A 409 -4.45 16.13 -20.65
CA SER A 409 -3.06 16.45 -20.31
C SER A 409 -2.17 15.20 -20.48
N ASN A 410 -2.64 14.05 -19.97
CA ASN A 410 -1.95 12.77 -20.14
C ASN A 410 -1.90 12.33 -21.62
N LEU A 411 -2.99 12.55 -22.38
CA LEU A 411 -3.02 12.23 -23.82
C LEU A 411 -2.06 13.10 -24.66
N LYS A 412 -1.70 14.30 -24.18
CA LYS A 412 -0.76 15.22 -24.84
C LYS A 412 0.69 15.06 -24.35
N ASP A 413 0.90 14.37 -23.23
CA ASP A 413 2.23 14.14 -22.67
C ASP A 413 3.04 13.13 -23.52
N PRO A 414 4.19 13.53 -24.11
CA PRO A 414 5.03 12.61 -24.88
C PRO A 414 5.60 11.47 -24.04
N LEU A 415 5.67 11.58 -22.70
CA LEU A 415 6.16 10.55 -21.79
C LEU A 415 5.08 9.54 -21.35
N TYR A 416 3.78 9.81 -21.59
CA TYR A 416 2.70 8.98 -21.04
C TYR A 416 2.81 7.50 -21.43
N LEU A 417 2.87 6.63 -20.43
CA LEU A 417 3.14 5.19 -20.59
C LEU A 417 1.91 4.34 -20.95
N GLY A 418 0.69 4.87 -20.79
CA GLY A 418 -0.55 4.17 -21.14
C GLY A 418 -1.00 4.37 -22.58
N LEU A 419 -2.06 3.66 -22.97
CA LEU A 419 -2.71 3.83 -24.26
C LEU A 419 -3.18 5.28 -24.46
N ARG A 420 -2.71 5.91 -25.54
CA ARG A 420 -3.07 7.30 -25.91
C ARG A 420 -4.40 7.37 -26.67
N GLN A 421 -5.43 6.82 -26.03
CA GLN A 421 -6.81 6.81 -26.48
C GLN A 421 -7.75 7.22 -25.34
N LYS A 422 -8.90 7.82 -25.69
CA LYS A 422 -10.01 8.03 -24.74
C LYS A 422 -10.55 6.69 -24.24
N ARG A 423 -11.21 6.69 -23.09
CA ARG A 423 -11.73 5.45 -22.50
C ARG A 423 -12.77 4.81 -23.39
N VAL A 424 -12.68 3.49 -23.55
CA VAL A 424 -13.66 2.70 -24.30
C VAL A 424 -15.05 2.74 -23.64
N PRO A 425 -16.16 2.47 -24.36
CA PRO A 425 -17.51 2.54 -23.79
C PRO A 425 -17.71 1.64 -22.55
N LYS A 426 -18.56 2.06 -21.60
CA LYS A 426 -18.79 1.34 -20.32
C LYS A 426 -19.16 -0.15 -20.51
N SER A 427 -19.86 -0.52 -21.59
CA SER A 427 -20.17 -1.92 -21.93
C SER A 427 -18.92 -2.75 -22.27
N VAL A 428 -17.98 -2.20 -23.04
CA VAL A 428 -16.74 -2.90 -23.42
C VAL A 428 -15.78 -3.01 -22.23
N GLN A 429 -15.81 -2.02 -21.31
CA GLN A 429 -15.11 -2.14 -20.02
C GLN A 429 -15.70 -3.28 -19.18
N GLN A 430 -17.03 -3.44 -19.16
CA GLN A 430 -17.69 -4.51 -18.43
C GLN A 430 -17.36 -5.91 -18.99
N GLU A 431 -17.35 -6.08 -20.32
CA GLU A 431 -16.88 -7.32 -20.97
C GLU A 431 -15.42 -7.65 -20.62
N PHE A 432 -14.54 -6.65 -20.69
CA PHE A 432 -13.12 -6.81 -20.37
C PHE A 432 -12.90 -7.15 -18.89
N MET A 433 -13.73 -6.60 -17.99
CA MET A 433 -13.71 -6.92 -16.57
C MET A 433 -14.20 -8.34 -16.28
N ASP A 434 -15.21 -8.83 -17.02
CA ASP A 434 -15.64 -10.23 -16.96
C ASP A 434 -14.53 -11.18 -17.45
N GLU A 435 -13.93 -10.90 -18.62
CA GLU A 435 -12.79 -11.66 -19.17
C GLU A 435 -11.59 -11.68 -18.19
N PHE A 436 -11.37 -10.59 -17.44
CA PHE A 436 -10.35 -10.50 -16.41
C PHE A 436 -10.67 -11.33 -15.16
N MET A 437 -11.88 -11.22 -14.60
CA MET A 437 -12.26 -11.92 -13.37
C MET A 437 -12.29 -13.44 -13.56
N ASP A 438 -12.80 -13.92 -14.70
CA ASP A 438 -12.78 -15.35 -15.04
C ASP A 438 -11.35 -15.86 -15.27
N ALA A 439 -10.47 -15.06 -15.89
CA ALA A 439 -9.06 -15.41 -16.06
C ALA A 439 -8.30 -15.47 -14.72
N VAL A 440 -8.58 -14.54 -13.80
CA VAL A 440 -8.05 -14.56 -12.42
C VAL A 440 -8.53 -15.81 -11.68
N LYS A 441 -9.81 -16.15 -11.78
CA LYS A 441 -10.41 -17.33 -11.12
C LYS A 441 -9.85 -18.66 -11.63
N GLU A 442 -9.49 -18.74 -12.91
CA GLU A 442 -8.85 -19.93 -13.49
C GLU A 442 -7.37 -20.06 -13.13
N VAL A 443 -6.61 -18.96 -13.12
CA VAL A 443 -5.15 -19.01 -12.86
C VAL A 443 -4.83 -19.01 -11.35
N TYR A 444 -5.57 -18.24 -10.54
CA TYR A 444 -5.32 -18.04 -9.12
C TYR A 444 -6.63 -18.19 -8.28
N PRO A 445 -7.22 -19.41 -8.20
CA PRO A 445 -8.55 -19.63 -7.59
C PRO A 445 -8.65 -19.34 -6.08
N ASN A 446 -7.53 -19.08 -5.40
CA ASN A 446 -7.47 -18.71 -3.99
C ASN A 446 -7.28 -17.22 -3.73
N MET A 447 -6.94 -16.43 -4.74
CA MET A 447 -6.54 -15.03 -4.59
C MET A 447 -7.74 -14.13 -4.27
N VAL A 448 -7.57 -13.21 -3.32
CA VAL A 448 -8.53 -12.14 -3.01
C VAL A 448 -8.28 -10.94 -3.93
N VAL A 449 -9.33 -10.35 -4.49
CA VAL A 449 -9.25 -9.21 -5.44
C VAL A 449 -9.87 -7.96 -4.81
N GLN A 450 -9.04 -6.97 -4.50
CA GLN A 450 -9.45 -5.65 -4.04
C GLN A 450 -9.62 -4.71 -5.25
N PHE A 451 -10.83 -4.22 -5.47
CA PHE A 451 -11.12 -3.15 -6.44
C PHE A 451 -10.79 -1.79 -5.84
N GLU A 452 -10.17 -0.90 -6.62
CA GLU A 452 -9.50 0.30 -6.11
C GLU A 452 -9.53 1.49 -7.10
N ASP A 453 -9.78 2.72 -6.62
CA ASP A 453 -9.72 3.97 -7.38
C ASP A 453 -10.58 3.99 -8.69
N PHE A 454 -11.69 3.24 -8.70
CA PHE A 454 -12.63 3.18 -9.81
C PHE A 454 -13.66 4.33 -9.78
N GLU A 455 -14.10 4.77 -10.96
CA GLU A 455 -15.30 5.61 -11.13
C GLU A 455 -16.47 5.02 -10.33
N SER A 456 -17.16 5.84 -9.53
CA SER A 456 -18.08 5.35 -8.50
C SER A 456 -19.19 4.43 -9.01
N GLU A 457 -19.78 4.72 -10.18
CA GLU A 457 -20.82 3.86 -10.75
C GLU A 457 -20.28 2.48 -11.12
N LYS A 458 -19.05 2.42 -11.67
CA LYS A 458 -18.38 1.14 -11.97
C LYS A 458 -18.08 0.38 -10.67
N ALA A 459 -17.59 1.07 -9.64
CA ALA A 459 -17.23 0.46 -8.36
C ALA A 459 -18.42 -0.29 -7.73
N PHE A 460 -19.62 0.32 -7.71
CA PHE A 460 -20.83 -0.35 -7.26
C PHE A 460 -21.26 -1.48 -8.21
N ASN A 461 -21.32 -1.23 -9.52
CA ASN A 461 -21.77 -2.24 -10.50
C ASN A 461 -20.87 -3.49 -10.52
N TYR A 462 -19.54 -3.33 -10.44
CA TYR A 462 -18.58 -4.43 -10.34
C TYR A 462 -18.71 -5.16 -9.00
N LEU A 463 -18.86 -4.44 -7.88
CA LEU A 463 -19.04 -5.05 -6.57
C LEU A 463 -20.29 -5.94 -6.56
N ASP A 464 -21.46 -5.41 -6.94
CA ASP A 464 -22.72 -6.16 -6.92
C ASP A 464 -22.76 -7.33 -7.92
N ARG A 465 -21.99 -7.26 -9.02
CA ARG A 465 -21.81 -8.36 -9.99
C ARG A 465 -20.91 -9.49 -9.47
N TYR A 466 -19.77 -9.16 -8.84
CA TYR A 466 -18.73 -10.14 -8.54
C TYR A 466 -18.75 -10.68 -7.09
N ARG A 467 -19.29 -9.93 -6.12
CA ARG A 467 -19.29 -10.28 -4.67
C ARG A 467 -19.81 -11.68 -4.31
N ASN A 468 -20.73 -12.21 -5.10
CA ASN A 468 -21.35 -13.52 -4.89
C ASN A 468 -20.66 -14.66 -5.65
N THR A 469 -19.73 -14.35 -6.57
CA THR A 469 -19.13 -15.30 -7.52
C THR A 469 -17.61 -15.38 -7.42
N HIS A 470 -16.97 -14.40 -6.78
CA HIS A 470 -15.53 -14.23 -6.66
C HIS A 470 -15.13 -13.75 -5.25
N ARG A 471 -13.87 -13.96 -4.88
CA ARG A 471 -13.27 -13.47 -3.62
C ARG A 471 -12.91 -11.99 -3.75
N CYS A 472 -13.89 -11.10 -3.89
CA CYS A 472 -13.63 -9.69 -4.14
C CYS A 472 -14.33 -8.74 -3.16
N PHE A 473 -13.73 -7.57 -2.97
CA PHE A 473 -14.30 -6.43 -2.25
C PHE A 473 -13.78 -5.12 -2.88
N ASN A 474 -14.40 -3.98 -2.57
CA ASN A 474 -13.91 -2.66 -3.01
C ASN A 474 -13.57 -1.78 -1.81
N ASP A 475 -12.36 -1.23 -1.75
CA ASP A 475 -11.95 -0.47 -0.56
C ASP A 475 -12.64 0.91 -0.47
N ASP A 476 -12.83 1.60 -1.60
CA ASP A 476 -13.53 2.89 -1.65
C ASP A 476 -14.96 2.84 -1.08
N VAL A 477 -15.68 1.73 -1.30
CA VAL A 477 -17.08 1.52 -0.89
C VAL A 477 -17.18 0.75 0.42
N GLN A 478 -16.50 -0.40 0.55
CA GLN A 478 -16.61 -1.26 1.72
C GLN A 478 -15.64 -0.84 2.83
N GLY A 479 -14.35 -0.63 2.50
CA GLY A 479 -13.32 -0.20 3.45
C GLY A 479 -13.56 1.18 4.05
N THR A 480 -13.91 2.17 3.22
CA THR A 480 -14.26 3.54 3.67
C THR A 480 -15.47 3.53 4.59
N GLY A 481 -16.53 2.80 4.23
CA GLY A 481 -17.70 2.67 5.09
C GLY A 481 -17.38 1.93 6.40
N ALA A 482 -16.52 0.93 6.36
CA ALA A 482 -16.14 0.16 7.55
C ALA A 482 -15.27 0.95 8.52
N VAL A 483 -14.32 1.77 8.05
CA VAL A 483 -13.54 2.63 8.95
C VAL A 483 -14.43 3.71 9.57
N VAL A 484 -15.31 4.34 8.77
CA VAL A 484 -16.25 5.36 9.29
C VAL A 484 -17.26 4.75 10.25
N LEU A 485 -17.72 3.51 10.01
CA LEU A 485 -18.56 2.77 10.94
C LEU A 485 -17.82 2.45 12.24
N GLY A 486 -16.58 1.95 12.17
CA GLY A 486 -15.75 1.70 13.37
C GLY A 486 -15.54 2.97 14.21
N GLY A 487 -15.20 4.07 13.56
CA GLY A 487 -15.12 5.39 14.20
C GLY A 487 -16.46 5.84 14.77
N TYR A 488 -17.57 5.64 14.06
CA TYR A 488 -18.89 6.00 14.54
C TYR A 488 -19.31 5.17 15.77
N ILE A 489 -18.99 3.88 15.83
CA ILE A 489 -19.22 3.05 17.03
C ILE A 489 -18.44 3.60 18.23
N GLY A 490 -17.16 3.92 18.05
CA GLY A 490 -16.34 4.56 19.08
C GLY A 490 -16.88 5.94 19.50
N ALA A 491 -17.29 6.76 18.52
CA ALA A 491 -17.84 8.09 18.75
C ALA A 491 -19.19 8.06 19.47
N VAL A 492 -20.10 7.14 19.13
CA VAL A 492 -21.38 6.95 19.85
C VAL A 492 -21.10 6.61 21.32
N ASN A 493 -20.19 5.67 21.58
CA ASN A 493 -19.80 5.29 22.94
C ASN A 493 -19.20 6.46 23.73
N LEU A 494 -18.40 7.34 23.09
CA LEU A 494 -17.85 8.56 23.72
C LEU A 494 -18.85 9.74 23.77
N SER A 495 -19.93 9.72 23.00
CA SER A 495 -20.84 10.87 22.84
C SER A 495 -21.83 11.07 23.98
N GLY A 496 -22.10 10.04 24.78
CA GLY A 496 -23.17 10.05 25.79
C GLY A 496 -24.60 10.14 25.25
N VAL A 497 -24.79 10.18 23.92
CA VAL A 497 -26.10 10.24 23.28
C VAL A 497 -26.62 8.82 23.02
N PRO A 498 -27.79 8.41 23.56
CA PRO A 498 -28.40 7.11 23.31
C PRO A 498 -28.50 6.80 21.81
N ILE A 499 -28.33 5.54 21.40
CA ILE A 499 -28.39 5.19 19.98
C ILE A 499 -29.74 5.57 19.34
N ASP A 500 -30.83 5.44 20.10
CA ASP A 500 -32.19 5.78 19.66
C ASP A 500 -32.50 7.30 19.70
N ASP A 501 -31.57 8.12 20.20
CA ASP A 501 -31.61 9.59 20.08
C ASP A 501 -30.80 10.10 18.86
N GLN A 502 -29.95 9.25 18.27
CA GLN A 502 -29.01 9.69 17.22
C GLN A 502 -29.73 10.18 15.96
N ARG A 503 -29.15 11.22 15.35
CA ARG A 503 -29.60 11.86 14.12
C ARG A 503 -28.39 12.28 13.30
N LEU A 504 -28.23 11.72 12.10
CA LEU A 504 -27.05 11.91 11.26
C LEU A 504 -27.38 12.78 10.04
N VAL A 505 -26.67 13.91 9.90
CA VAL A 505 -26.68 14.73 8.68
C VAL A 505 -25.43 14.45 7.87
N PHE A 506 -25.62 14.14 6.58
CA PHE A 506 -24.58 13.86 5.60
C PHE A 506 -24.50 14.99 4.58
N MET A 507 -23.42 15.78 4.64
CA MET A 507 -23.15 16.79 3.63
C MET A 507 -22.37 16.16 2.47
N GLY A 508 -23.05 15.94 1.35
CA GLY A 508 -22.53 15.25 0.18
C GLY A 508 -23.26 13.94 -0.11
N ALA A 509 -24.48 14.02 -0.66
CA ALA A 509 -25.27 12.86 -1.12
C ALA A 509 -24.72 12.16 -2.39
N GLY A 510 -23.39 12.09 -2.53
CA GLY A 510 -22.72 11.34 -3.60
C GLY A 510 -22.63 9.85 -3.31
N SER A 511 -21.97 9.14 -4.23
CA SER A 511 -21.69 7.70 -4.15
C SER A 511 -21.08 7.26 -2.81
N ALA A 512 -20.04 7.96 -2.35
CA ALA A 512 -19.37 7.68 -1.07
C ALA A 512 -20.30 7.95 0.13
N GLY A 513 -21.03 9.07 0.12
CA GLY A 513 -22.01 9.41 1.16
C GLY A 513 -23.12 8.37 1.30
N VAL A 514 -23.69 7.92 0.19
CA VAL A 514 -24.69 6.84 0.18
C VAL A 514 -24.09 5.49 0.60
N GLY A 515 -22.85 5.19 0.21
CA GLY A 515 -22.15 3.96 0.63
C GLY A 515 -21.93 3.90 2.14
N VAL A 516 -21.37 4.96 2.72
CA VAL A 516 -21.16 5.11 4.18
C VAL A 516 -22.49 5.06 4.93
N ALA A 517 -23.50 5.80 4.47
CA ALA A 517 -24.83 5.80 5.10
C ALA A 517 -25.52 4.43 5.05
N LYS A 518 -25.34 3.64 3.96
CA LYS A 518 -25.87 2.27 3.87
C LYS A 518 -25.27 1.35 4.94
N GLN A 519 -23.95 1.39 5.17
CA GLN A 519 -23.31 0.58 6.22
C GLN A 519 -23.74 1.01 7.64
N LEU A 520 -23.95 2.31 7.86
CA LEU A 520 -24.47 2.79 9.14
C LEU A 520 -25.92 2.36 9.38
N VAL A 521 -26.78 2.30 8.34
CA VAL A 521 -28.13 1.68 8.44
C VAL A 521 -28.06 0.21 8.83
N GLU A 522 -27.07 -0.54 8.35
CA GLU A 522 -26.85 -1.95 8.75
C GLU A 522 -26.55 -2.07 10.25
N TYR A 523 -25.74 -1.16 10.81
CA TYR A 523 -25.44 -1.11 12.25
C TYR A 523 -26.67 -0.85 13.13
N TYR A 524 -27.56 0.06 12.74
CA TYR A 524 -28.86 0.23 13.41
C TYR A 524 -29.73 -1.03 13.30
N THR A 525 -29.75 -1.65 12.11
CA THR A 525 -30.54 -2.88 11.86
C THR A 525 -30.06 -4.04 12.73
N LYS A 526 -28.73 -4.21 12.88
CA LYS A 526 -28.11 -5.23 13.74
C LYS A 526 -28.28 -4.99 15.24
N ARG A 527 -28.66 -3.77 15.64
CA ARG A 527 -29.07 -3.44 17.01
C ARG A 527 -30.59 -3.50 17.25
N GLY A 528 -31.36 -3.94 16.26
CA GLY A 528 -32.78 -4.31 16.41
C GLY A 528 -33.80 -3.32 15.83
N LEU A 529 -33.37 -2.18 15.27
CA LEU A 529 -34.28 -1.28 14.55
C LEU A 529 -34.70 -1.89 13.21
N SER A 530 -35.91 -1.60 12.72
CA SER A 530 -36.27 -1.98 11.35
C SER A 530 -35.43 -1.19 10.33
N PRO A 531 -35.20 -1.73 9.11
CA PRO A 531 -34.52 -1.00 8.05
C PRO A 531 -35.19 0.33 7.64
N SER A 532 -36.47 0.52 7.97
CA SER A 532 -37.21 1.78 7.87
C SER A 532 -36.78 2.77 8.95
N GLU A 533 -36.95 2.42 10.23
CA GLU A 533 -36.62 3.29 11.37
C GLU A 533 -35.13 3.65 11.42
N ALA A 534 -34.27 2.73 10.96
CA ALA A 534 -32.86 2.99 10.73
C ALA A 534 -32.64 4.10 9.69
N ARG A 535 -33.28 4.03 8.51
CA ARG A 535 -33.20 5.08 7.47
C ARG A 535 -33.78 6.42 7.95
N ASP A 536 -34.76 6.39 8.85
CA ASP A 536 -35.35 7.60 9.46
C ASP A 536 -34.40 8.37 10.37
N ARG A 537 -33.15 7.90 10.57
CA ARG A 537 -32.09 8.63 11.29
C ARG A 537 -31.07 9.33 10.38
N PHE A 538 -31.27 9.29 9.05
CA PHE A 538 -30.32 9.80 8.06
C PHE A 538 -30.92 10.90 7.19
N TRP A 539 -30.30 12.08 7.19
CA TRP A 539 -30.63 13.20 6.32
C TRP A 539 -29.45 13.51 5.40
N LEU A 540 -29.63 13.34 4.09
CA LEU A 540 -28.60 13.58 3.09
C LEU A 540 -28.82 14.95 2.43
N VAL A 541 -27.77 15.75 2.34
CA VAL A 541 -27.74 17.09 1.74
C VAL A 541 -26.84 17.06 0.50
N ASP A 542 -27.24 17.75 -0.56
CA ASP A 542 -26.43 17.96 -1.76
C ASP A 542 -26.36 19.44 -2.17
N THR A 543 -25.77 19.73 -3.33
CA THR A 543 -25.57 21.09 -3.85
C THR A 543 -26.84 21.90 -4.09
N LYS A 544 -28.04 21.31 -3.90
CA LYS A 544 -29.35 21.97 -3.96
C LYS A 544 -30.08 22.00 -2.61
N GLY A 545 -29.45 21.56 -1.51
CA GLY A 545 -30.06 21.44 -0.18
C GLY A 545 -30.42 20.01 0.21
N LEU A 546 -31.47 19.82 1.02
CA LEU A 546 -31.88 18.50 1.52
C LEU A 546 -32.44 17.58 0.40
N VAL A 547 -32.14 16.28 0.47
CA VAL A 547 -32.61 15.27 -0.51
C VAL A 547 -33.97 14.70 -0.08
N THR A 548 -35.02 15.11 -0.79
CA THR A 548 -36.43 14.78 -0.49
C THR A 548 -37.17 14.27 -1.73
N LYS A 549 -38.27 13.52 -1.55
CA LYS A 549 -39.08 12.96 -2.65
C LYS A 549 -39.98 13.99 -3.33
N ASP A 550 -40.35 15.05 -2.64
CA ASP A 550 -41.18 16.18 -3.11
C ASP A 550 -40.36 17.24 -3.90
N ARG A 551 -39.06 16.99 -4.14
CA ARG A 551 -38.14 17.97 -4.75
C ARG A 551 -38.40 18.28 -6.23
N GLY A 552 -39.11 17.41 -6.95
CA GLY A 552 -39.36 17.54 -8.40
C GLY A 552 -38.15 17.28 -9.32
N ASP A 553 -36.94 17.18 -8.77
CA ASP A 553 -35.73 16.77 -9.49
C ASP A 553 -35.73 15.28 -9.85
N HIS A 554 -35.08 14.93 -10.97
CA HIS A 554 -34.76 13.53 -11.27
C HIS A 554 -33.60 13.04 -10.39
N LEU A 555 -33.94 12.53 -9.19
CA LEU A 555 -32.97 11.94 -8.26
C LEU A 555 -32.35 10.66 -8.86
N ALA A 556 -31.02 10.65 -8.99
CA ALA A 556 -30.27 9.44 -9.31
C ALA A 556 -30.60 8.31 -8.32
N GLU A 557 -30.69 7.07 -8.82
CA GLU A 557 -31.23 5.91 -8.10
C GLU A 557 -30.62 5.71 -6.69
N HIS A 558 -29.30 5.89 -6.56
CA HIS A 558 -28.60 5.79 -5.28
C HIS A 558 -29.09 6.80 -4.22
N LYS A 559 -29.59 7.98 -4.62
CA LYS A 559 -30.18 8.97 -3.71
C LYS A 559 -31.60 8.61 -3.26
N GLN A 560 -32.36 7.89 -4.08
CA GLN A 560 -33.79 7.60 -3.82
C GLN A 560 -33.98 6.76 -2.54
N TYR A 561 -33.02 5.91 -2.20
CA TYR A 561 -33.01 5.08 -0.99
C TYR A 561 -33.07 5.90 0.33
N PHE A 562 -32.49 7.11 0.33
CA PHE A 562 -32.44 8.02 1.48
C PHE A 562 -33.34 9.26 1.31
N ALA A 563 -34.12 9.35 0.22
CA ALA A 563 -34.95 10.50 -0.05
C ALA A 563 -36.09 10.63 0.98
N ARG A 564 -36.05 11.71 1.77
CA ARG A 564 -37.01 12.01 2.84
C ARG A 564 -38.42 12.33 2.32
N SER A 565 -39.43 12.16 3.17
CA SER A 565 -40.83 12.51 2.90
C SER A 565 -41.58 13.11 4.11
N ASP A 566 -40.89 13.24 5.25
CA ASP A 566 -41.31 13.91 6.49
C ASP A 566 -41.15 15.44 6.44
N ASN A 567 -40.69 15.97 5.30
CA ASN A 567 -40.24 17.35 5.12
C ASN A 567 -41.34 18.44 5.19
N HIS A 568 -42.61 18.07 5.44
CA HIS A 568 -43.78 18.95 5.52
C HIS A 568 -43.94 20.00 4.38
N GLY A 569 -43.32 19.77 3.21
CA GLY A 569 -43.30 20.69 2.07
C GLY A 569 -42.28 21.84 2.15
N GLN A 570 -41.38 21.87 3.15
CA GLN A 570 -40.39 22.94 3.33
C GLN A 570 -39.01 22.52 2.81
N GLN A 571 -38.64 22.91 1.59
CA GLN A 571 -37.33 22.55 1.04
C GLN A 571 -36.19 23.41 1.62
N PHE A 572 -35.52 22.88 2.64
CA PHE A 572 -34.29 23.47 3.23
C PHE A 572 -33.13 23.45 2.21
N ARG A 573 -32.47 24.60 2.06
CA ARG A 573 -31.44 24.86 1.03
C ARG A 573 -30.03 25.01 1.60
N THR A 574 -29.88 25.59 2.79
CA THR A 574 -28.59 25.72 3.48
C THR A 574 -28.33 24.57 4.44
N LEU A 575 -27.08 24.40 4.87
CA LEU A 575 -26.74 23.37 5.86
C LEU A 575 -27.21 23.80 7.26
N GLU A 576 -27.14 25.09 7.56
CA GLU A 576 -27.65 25.71 8.78
C GLU A 576 -29.16 25.45 8.97
N GLU A 577 -29.99 25.69 7.95
CA GLU A 577 -31.44 25.36 7.97
C GLU A 577 -31.70 23.88 8.31
N VAL A 578 -30.93 22.97 7.70
CA VAL A 578 -31.06 21.53 7.95
C VAL A 578 -30.65 21.16 9.38
N ILE A 579 -29.62 21.81 9.94
CA ILE A 579 -29.19 21.58 11.32
C ILE A 579 -30.23 22.09 12.32
N GLU A 580 -30.80 23.27 12.11
CA GLU A 580 -31.84 23.83 12.99
C GLU A 580 -33.13 22.97 13.00
N TYR A 581 -33.53 22.46 11.83
CA TYR A 581 -34.69 21.57 11.67
C TYR A 581 -34.46 20.16 12.22
N VAL A 582 -33.37 19.49 11.81
CA VAL A 582 -33.09 18.09 12.18
C VAL A 582 -32.60 17.98 13.64
N ARG A 583 -31.85 18.97 14.13
CA ARG A 583 -31.07 18.92 15.37
C ARG A 583 -30.18 17.66 15.45
N PRO A 584 -29.20 17.53 14.54
CA PRO A 584 -28.35 16.34 14.46
C PRO A 584 -27.48 16.15 15.71
N SER A 585 -27.14 14.89 15.99
CA SER A 585 -26.07 14.50 16.92
C SER A 585 -24.73 14.28 16.21
N ALA A 586 -24.78 13.96 14.91
CA ALA A 586 -23.61 13.71 14.08
C ALA A 586 -23.71 14.44 12.72
N LEU A 587 -22.61 15.07 12.32
CA LEU A 587 -22.44 15.71 11.02
C LEU A 587 -21.25 15.08 10.28
N VAL A 588 -21.50 14.53 9.08
CA VAL A 588 -20.51 13.82 8.27
C VAL A 588 -20.32 14.57 6.94
N GLY A 589 -19.08 14.97 6.66
CA GLY A 589 -18.66 15.68 5.45
C GLY A 589 -18.04 14.73 4.43
N LEU A 590 -18.68 14.62 3.27
CA LEU A 590 -18.22 13.87 2.09
C LEU A 590 -18.47 14.71 0.81
N ALA A 591 -18.32 16.03 0.92
CA ALA A 591 -18.69 17.02 -0.10
C ALA A 591 -17.52 17.47 -0.99
N ALA A 592 -16.28 17.06 -0.68
CA ALA A 592 -15.05 17.44 -1.37
C ALA A 592 -14.86 18.96 -1.57
N THR A 593 -15.44 19.76 -0.68
CA THR A 593 -15.55 21.22 -0.78
C THR A 593 -15.07 21.85 0.53
N PHE A 594 -13.97 22.62 0.45
CA PHE A 594 -13.35 23.22 1.63
C PHE A 594 -14.19 24.34 2.26
N GLY A 595 -14.19 24.42 3.59
CA GLY A 595 -14.83 25.50 4.35
C GLY A 595 -16.37 25.47 4.34
N ILE A 596 -16.98 24.35 3.93
CA ILE A 596 -18.43 24.18 3.88
C ILE A 596 -19.06 23.96 5.27
N PHE A 597 -18.25 23.61 6.28
CA PHE A 597 -18.65 23.64 7.68
C PHE A 597 -18.21 24.96 8.30
N THR A 598 -19.15 25.90 8.36
CA THR A 598 -19.02 27.24 8.93
C THR A 598 -19.01 27.22 10.47
N GLU A 599 -18.54 28.31 11.09
CA GLU A 599 -18.64 28.49 12.55
C GLU A 599 -20.11 28.43 13.03
N SER A 600 -21.04 29.02 12.27
CA SER A 600 -22.48 28.93 12.51
C SER A 600 -22.98 27.48 12.48
N THR A 601 -22.63 26.71 11.45
CA THR A 601 -22.94 25.28 11.31
C THR A 601 -22.46 24.48 12.53
N ILE A 602 -21.21 24.67 12.95
CA ILE A 602 -20.60 23.87 14.03
C ILE A 602 -21.10 24.30 15.42
N ARG A 603 -21.35 25.59 15.65
CA ARG A 603 -21.99 26.05 16.91
C ARG A 603 -23.46 25.62 16.98
N ALA A 604 -24.20 25.60 15.87
CA ALA A 604 -25.57 25.07 15.83
C ALA A 604 -25.64 23.56 16.11
N LEU A 605 -24.66 22.78 15.60
CA LEU A 605 -24.49 21.37 15.95
C LEU A 605 -24.23 21.19 17.45
N LYS A 606 -23.33 22.00 18.03
CA LYS A 606 -23.06 21.98 19.49
C LYS A 606 -24.32 22.29 20.30
N HIS A 607 -25.02 23.38 20.01
CA HIS A 607 -26.26 23.75 20.70
C HIS A 607 -27.36 22.69 20.58
N SER A 608 -27.46 22.00 19.44
CA SER A 608 -28.39 20.89 19.23
C SER A 608 -28.13 19.71 20.17
N VAL A 609 -26.85 19.42 20.45
CA VAL A 609 -26.44 18.29 21.29
C VAL A 609 -26.44 18.65 22.78
N ASP A 610 -25.91 19.81 23.15
CA ASP A 610 -25.94 20.33 24.53
C ASP A 610 -27.40 20.46 25.04
N GLY A 611 -28.32 20.89 24.16
CA GLY A 611 -29.76 20.97 24.44
C GLY A 611 -30.44 19.60 24.65
N GLY A 612 -29.79 18.50 24.30
CA GLY A 612 -30.26 17.13 24.57
C GLY A 612 -29.95 16.62 25.97
N GLY A 613 -29.07 17.29 26.72
CA GLY A 613 -28.72 16.92 28.10
C GLY A 613 -27.22 17.03 28.43
N PRO A 614 -26.86 17.04 29.73
CA PRO A 614 -25.48 17.23 30.18
C PRO A 614 -24.54 16.10 29.73
N ASN A 615 -23.26 16.43 29.56
CA ASN A 615 -22.18 15.53 29.14
C ASN A 615 -22.34 14.88 27.75
N ARG A 616 -23.34 15.28 26.95
CA ARG A 616 -23.43 14.89 25.54
C ARG A 616 -22.36 15.61 24.71
N ARG A 617 -21.82 14.96 23.67
CA ARG A 617 -20.77 15.52 22.79
C ARG A 617 -21.13 15.40 21.30
N PRO A 618 -20.99 16.47 20.49
CA PRO A 618 -21.32 16.42 19.06
C PRO A 618 -20.26 15.62 18.28
N ILE A 619 -20.71 14.82 17.30
CA ILE A 619 -19.83 14.04 16.43
C ILE A 619 -19.65 14.80 15.10
N LEU A 620 -18.40 15.03 14.67
CA LEU A 620 -18.08 15.81 13.48
C LEU A 620 -16.99 15.14 12.64
N PHE A 621 -17.37 14.60 11.48
CA PHE A 621 -16.48 13.81 10.62
C PHE A 621 -16.25 14.47 9.24
N PRO A 622 -15.28 15.41 9.08
CA PRO A 622 -14.88 15.93 7.77
C PRO A 622 -13.93 14.95 7.05
N LEU A 623 -14.51 14.07 6.22
CA LEU A 623 -13.81 12.93 5.63
C LEU A 623 -13.22 13.21 4.25
N SER A 624 -13.48 14.39 3.66
CA SER A 624 -13.00 14.72 2.33
C SER A 624 -11.49 14.86 2.23
N ASN A 625 -10.93 14.37 1.12
CA ASN A 625 -9.50 14.30 0.85
C ASN A 625 -9.14 14.97 -0.49
N PRO A 626 -7.92 15.55 -0.63
CA PRO A 626 -6.91 15.78 0.41
C PRO A 626 -7.30 16.98 1.33
N LEU A 627 -6.39 17.41 2.22
CA LEU A 627 -6.59 18.54 3.14
C LEU A 627 -7.21 19.80 2.51
N THR A 628 -6.85 20.13 1.25
CA THR A 628 -7.40 21.28 0.51
C THR A 628 -8.86 21.13 0.08
N LYS A 629 -9.50 20.01 0.41
CA LYS A 629 -10.92 19.69 0.17
C LYS A 629 -11.68 19.28 1.44
N ALA A 630 -11.02 19.26 2.61
CA ALA A 630 -11.63 18.91 3.89
C ALA A 630 -12.63 19.99 4.35
N GLU A 631 -13.77 19.59 4.91
CA GLU A 631 -14.89 20.50 5.17
C GLU A 631 -14.60 21.58 6.24
N CYS A 632 -13.75 21.28 7.22
CA CYS A 632 -13.16 22.22 8.19
C CYS A 632 -11.81 21.70 8.70
N THR A 633 -11.02 22.54 9.38
CA THR A 633 -9.78 22.09 10.07
C THR A 633 -10.06 21.54 11.47
N PHE A 634 -9.10 20.79 12.03
CA PHE A 634 -9.20 20.30 13.41
C PHE A 634 -9.20 21.44 14.44
N GLU A 635 -8.35 22.45 14.26
CA GLU A 635 -8.26 23.63 15.12
C GLU A 635 -9.59 24.37 15.19
N GLN A 636 -10.19 24.67 14.02
CA GLN A 636 -11.53 25.26 13.91
C GLN A 636 -12.61 24.44 14.65
N ALA A 637 -12.59 23.12 14.49
CA ALA A 637 -13.57 22.25 15.15
C ALA A 637 -13.42 22.24 16.68
N ILE A 638 -12.21 22.35 17.21
CA ILE A 638 -11.96 22.46 18.65
C ILE A 638 -12.39 23.85 19.16
N ASP A 639 -11.95 24.93 18.52
CA ASP A 639 -12.23 26.32 18.92
C ASP A 639 -13.72 26.68 18.87
N TRP A 640 -14.44 26.20 17.85
CA TRP A 640 -15.88 26.47 17.70
C TRP A 640 -16.76 25.60 18.59
N THR A 641 -16.20 24.61 19.29
CA THR A 641 -16.95 23.70 20.19
C THR A 641 -16.42 23.64 21.63
N ASP A 642 -15.50 24.52 21.99
CA ASP A 642 -14.87 24.55 23.32
C ASP A 642 -14.18 23.20 23.68
N GLY A 643 -13.66 22.50 22.66
CA GLY A 643 -13.09 21.16 22.77
C GLY A 643 -14.09 20.01 23.01
N SER A 644 -15.40 20.29 23.03
CA SER A 644 -16.41 19.26 23.31
C SER A 644 -16.66 18.27 22.17
N VAL A 645 -16.29 18.60 20.93
CA VAL A 645 -16.50 17.75 19.74
C VAL A 645 -15.75 16.41 19.78
N ILE A 646 -16.33 15.40 19.14
CA ILE A 646 -15.65 14.15 18.75
C ILE A 646 -15.34 14.25 17.25
N PHE A 647 -14.11 14.66 16.95
CA PHE A 647 -13.63 14.94 15.58
C PHE A 647 -12.92 13.73 14.97
N ALA A 648 -13.17 13.44 13.69
CA ALA A 648 -12.36 12.51 12.90
C ALA A 648 -12.32 12.86 11.41
N SER A 649 -11.12 12.86 10.81
CA SER A 649 -10.89 13.34 9.44
C SER A 649 -10.32 12.27 8.50
N GLY A 650 -10.49 12.45 7.19
CA GLY A 650 -9.86 11.56 6.20
C GLY A 650 -8.35 11.77 6.09
N SER A 651 -7.91 13.03 6.11
CA SER A 651 -6.50 13.44 6.05
C SER A 651 -5.91 13.70 7.45
N PRO A 652 -4.59 13.56 7.63
CA PRO A 652 -3.94 13.79 8.92
C PRO A 652 -3.81 15.28 9.26
N PHE A 653 -4.18 15.66 10.49
CA PHE A 653 -3.98 17.01 11.06
C PHE A 653 -2.94 16.97 12.20
N PRO A 654 -2.32 18.11 12.55
CA PRO A 654 -1.53 18.23 13.77
C PRO A 654 -2.41 18.12 15.03
N SER A 655 -1.79 17.82 16.18
CA SER A 655 -2.46 17.99 17.48
C SER A 655 -2.51 19.47 17.86
N CYS A 656 -3.59 19.88 18.53
CA CYS A 656 -3.85 21.27 18.91
C CYS A 656 -3.80 21.40 20.44
N SER A 657 -3.04 22.36 20.96
CA SER A 657 -3.03 22.68 22.39
C SER A 657 -3.83 23.95 22.64
N VAL A 658 -4.83 23.88 23.52
CA VAL A 658 -5.67 25.02 23.92
C VAL A 658 -5.52 25.24 25.43
N VAL A 659 -5.37 26.49 25.85
CA VAL A 659 -5.37 26.84 27.29
C VAL A 659 -6.82 26.78 27.78
N GLY A 660 -7.14 25.79 28.61
CA GLY A 660 -8.47 25.61 29.17
C GLY A 660 -8.84 26.70 30.20
N PRO A 661 -10.13 26.81 30.59
CA PRO A 661 -10.61 27.88 31.47
C PRO A 661 -9.95 27.95 32.86
N SER A 662 -9.28 26.87 33.30
CA SER A 662 -8.50 26.79 34.54
C SER A 662 -7.04 27.22 34.40
N GLY A 663 -6.59 27.64 33.21
CA GLY A 663 -5.19 27.98 32.91
C GLY A 663 -4.29 26.78 32.57
N ASN A 664 -4.83 25.56 32.56
CA ASN A 664 -4.11 24.35 32.15
C ASN A 664 -4.08 24.23 30.62
N GLU A 665 -2.93 23.86 30.05
CA GLU A 665 -2.85 23.47 28.64
C GLU A 665 -3.50 22.09 28.43
N ILE A 666 -4.43 22.00 27.48
CA ILE A 666 -5.11 20.76 27.08
C ILE A 666 -4.74 20.47 25.62
N THR A 667 -3.96 19.41 25.39
CA THR A 667 -3.62 18.94 24.04
C THR A 667 -4.69 17.99 23.53
N TYR A 668 -5.41 18.39 22.49
CA TYR A 668 -6.35 17.58 21.74
C TYR A 668 -5.64 16.86 20.59
N HIS A 669 -5.96 15.58 20.38
CA HIS A 669 -5.39 14.76 19.32
C HIS A 669 -6.47 14.45 18.25
N PRO A 670 -6.20 14.70 16.95
CA PRO A 670 -7.16 14.40 15.89
C PRO A 670 -7.21 12.91 15.60
N ASN A 671 -8.40 12.39 15.33
CA ASN A 671 -8.60 11.03 14.81
C ASN A 671 -8.52 11.03 13.28
N GLN A 672 -7.88 10.01 12.68
CA GLN A 672 -7.86 9.84 11.23
C GLN A 672 -8.65 8.59 10.79
N GLY A 673 -9.80 8.80 10.16
CA GLY A 673 -10.63 7.75 9.56
C GLY A 673 -10.08 7.33 8.20
N ASN A 674 -9.02 6.51 8.22
CA ASN A 674 -8.31 6.04 7.02
C ASN A 674 -8.43 4.52 6.89
N ASN A 675 -8.79 4.04 5.70
CA ASN A 675 -9.05 2.64 5.36
C ASN A 675 -7.89 1.69 5.70
N VAL A 676 -6.67 2.21 5.88
CA VAL A 676 -5.49 1.47 6.37
C VAL A 676 -5.72 0.72 7.69
N TYR A 677 -6.70 1.12 8.51
CA TYR A 677 -7.08 0.35 9.70
C TYR A 677 -7.95 -0.88 9.40
N ILE A 678 -8.62 -0.94 8.25
CA ILE A 678 -9.55 -2.03 7.88
C ILE A 678 -8.93 -2.98 6.87
N PHE A 679 -8.50 -2.49 5.70
CA PHE A 679 -8.15 -3.38 4.58
C PHE A 679 -7.06 -4.41 4.92
N PRO A 680 -5.98 -4.09 5.68
CA PRO A 680 -4.96 -5.08 5.99
C PRO A 680 -5.53 -6.25 6.81
N GLY A 681 -6.29 -5.96 7.86
CA GLY A 681 -6.92 -6.99 8.71
C GLY A 681 -8.02 -7.77 7.98
N LEU A 682 -8.83 -7.11 7.15
CA LEU A 682 -9.88 -7.75 6.35
C LEU A 682 -9.29 -8.72 5.32
N GLY A 683 -8.27 -8.30 4.58
CA GLY A 683 -7.58 -9.15 3.61
C GLY A 683 -6.85 -10.33 4.27
N LEU A 684 -6.09 -10.08 5.35
CA LEU A 684 -5.42 -11.14 6.12
C LEU A 684 -6.42 -12.16 6.68
N GLY A 685 -7.51 -11.70 7.29
CA GLY A 685 -8.56 -12.56 7.83
C GLY A 685 -9.23 -13.41 6.76
N ALA A 686 -9.52 -12.84 5.59
CA ALA A 686 -10.09 -13.58 4.46
C ALA A 686 -9.14 -14.64 3.88
N ILE A 687 -7.85 -14.32 3.78
CA ILE A 687 -6.81 -15.24 3.28
C ILE A 687 -6.60 -16.39 4.27
N LEU A 688 -6.41 -16.09 5.56
CA LEU A 688 -6.18 -17.11 6.59
C LEU A 688 -7.42 -17.99 6.82
N ALA A 689 -8.63 -17.44 6.75
CA ALA A 689 -9.87 -18.23 6.75
C ALA A 689 -10.07 -19.06 5.46
N LYS A 690 -9.25 -18.84 4.42
CA LYS A 690 -9.44 -19.35 3.06
C LYS A 690 -10.88 -19.10 2.55
N ALA A 691 -11.37 -17.88 2.73
CA ALA A 691 -12.76 -17.51 2.48
C ALA A 691 -13.12 -17.63 0.98
N THR A 692 -14.28 -18.24 0.68
CA THR A 692 -14.78 -18.42 -0.70
C THR A 692 -15.37 -17.16 -1.32
N ARG A 693 -15.88 -16.24 -0.49
CA ARG A 693 -16.39 -14.91 -0.82
C ARG A 693 -16.14 -13.97 0.36
N ILE A 694 -16.13 -12.66 0.13
CA ILE A 694 -16.16 -11.66 1.22
C ILE A 694 -17.62 -11.31 1.50
N THR A 695 -18.08 -11.44 2.74
CA THR A 695 -19.46 -11.13 3.14
C THR A 695 -19.54 -9.76 3.82
N ASP A 696 -20.71 -9.13 3.79
CA ASP A 696 -20.93 -7.87 4.52
C ASP A 696 -20.78 -8.08 6.03
N GLU A 697 -21.07 -9.28 6.56
CA GLU A 697 -20.79 -9.65 7.95
C GLU A 697 -19.28 -9.58 8.28
N MET A 698 -18.38 -9.97 7.37
CA MET A 698 -16.94 -9.79 7.55
C MET A 698 -16.54 -8.31 7.56
N VAL A 699 -17.14 -7.49 6.67
CA VAL A 699 -16.89 -6.05 6.60
C VAL A 699 -17.38 -5.36 7.88
N TYR A 700 -18.62 -5.61 8.30
CA TYR A 700 -19.19 -5.13 9.56
C TYR A 700 -18.39 -5.59 10.78
N THR A 701 -17.97 -6.86 10.81
CA THR A 701 -17.16 -7.39 11.91
C THR A 701 -15.80 -6.70 11.97
N SER A 702 -15.18 -6.37 10.83
CA SER A 702 -13.91 -5.61 10.82
C SER A 702 -14.08 -4.18 11.38
N ALA A 703 -15.17 -3.49 11.04
CA ALA A 703 -15.54 -2.20 11.62
C ALA A 703 -15.75 -2.27 13.14
N SER A 704 -16.51 -3.27 13.61
CA SER A 704 -16.76 -3.44 15.04
C SER A 704 -15.51 -3.88 15.81
N ALA A 705 -14.62 -4.67 15.21
CA ALA A 705 -13.35 -5.05 15.81
C ALA A 705 -12.38 -3.85 15.94
N LEU A 706 -12.36 -2.96 14.95
CA LEU A 706 -11.60 -1.70 15.00
C LEU A 706 -12.07 -0.80 16.15
N ALA A 707 -13.39 -0.64 16.33
CA ALA A 707 -13.95 0.15 17.43
C ALA A 707 -13.58 -0.42 18.82
N ASN A 708 -13.40 -1.74 18.90
CA ASN A 708 -13.13 -2.47 20.15
C ASN A 708 -11.63 -2.73 20.42
N CYS A 709 -10.69 -2.33 19.55
CA CYS A 709 -9.24 -2.54 19.75
C CYS A 709 -8.50 -1.37 20.43
N LEU A 710 -9.24 -0.35 20.86
CA LEU A 710 -8.75 0.81 21.61
C LEU A 710 -8.24 0.39 22.99
N ASN A 711 -7.11 0.96 23.42
CA ASN A 711 -6.60 0.79 24.79
C ASN A 711 -7.06 1.92 25.73
N ALA A 712 -6.86 1.75 27.04
CA ALA A 712 -7.32 2.72 28.04
C ALA A 712 -6.68 4.12 27.91
N ASP A 713 -5.44 4.23 27.43
CA ASP A 713 -4.76 5.52 27.19
C ASP A 713 -5.31 6.23 25.94
N GLU A 714 -5.70 5.48 24.91
CA GLU A 714 -6.38 6.02 23.72
C GLU A 714 -7.80 6.51 24.05
N ILE A 715 -8.57 5.72 24.81
CA ILE A 715 -9.91 6.09 25.28
C ILE A 715 -9.85 7.32 26.19
N ALA A 716 -8.89 7.37 27.14
CA ALA A 716 -8.70 8.53 28.02
C ALA A 716 -8.30 9.82 27.26
N LYS A 717 -7.67 9.68 26.09
CA LYS A 717 -7.34 10.78 25.17
C LYS A 717 -8.47 11.11 24.18
N GLY A 718 -9.63 10.48 24.30
CA GLY A 718 -10.79 10.73 23.44
C GLY A 718 -10.62 10.24 22.00
N LEU A 719 -9.73 9.27 21.76
CA LEU A 719 -9.52 8.68 20.45
C LEU A 719 -10.60 7.64 20.13
N ILE A 720 -11.05 7.61 18.86
CA ILE A 720 -12.00 6.62 18.32
C ILE A 720 -11.31 5.60 17.38
N TYR A 721 -10.04 5.81 17.05
CA TYR A 721 -9.18 4.86 16.36
C TYR A 721 -7.91 4.61 17.18
N PRO A 722 -7.32 3.40 17.12
CA PRO A 722 -6.03 3.12 17.74
C PRO A 722 -4.93 4.00 17.14
N ARG A 723 -3.80 4.16 17.83
CA ARG A 723 -2.64 4.85 17.25
C ARG A 723 -2.11 4.13 16.01
N ILE A 724 -1.58 4.87 15.04
CA ILE A 724 -1.05 4.29 13.79
C ILE A 724 0.15 3.37 14.05
N GLU A 725 0.93 3.65 15.09
CA GLU A 725 2.00 2.79 15.59
C GLU A 725 1.49 1.39 16.03
N ARG A 726 0.20 1.25 16.37
CA ARG A 726 -0.47 0.00 16.74
C ARG A 726 -1.33 -0.61 15.62
N VAL A 727 -1.28 -0.08 14.39
CA VAL A 727 -2.08 -0.59 13.25
C VAL A 727 -1.87 -2.09 13.00
N ARG A 728 -0.68 -2.63 13.33
CA ARG A 728 -0.35 -4.05 13.21
C ARG A 728 -0.99 -4.94 14.28
N GLU A 729 -1.13 -4.43 15.51
CA GLU A 729 -1.92 -5.11 16.55
C GLU A 729 -3.41 -5.11 16.17
N ALA A 730 -3.93 -3.96 15.74
CA ALA A 730 -5.30 -3.80 15.28
C ALA A 730 -5.63 -4.72 14.10
N SER A 731 -4.73 -4.82 13.10
CA SER A 731 -4.89 -5.70 11.94
C SER A 731 -4.99 -7.17 12.32
N VAL A 732 -4.22 -7.64 13.33
CA VAL A 732 -4.32 -9.02 13.84
C VAL A 732 -5.63 -9.27 14.57
N ILE A 733 -6.11 -8.31 15.38
CA ILE A 733 -7.42 -8.41 16.07
C ILE A 733 -8.55 -8.43 15.03
N ILE A 734 -8.51 -7.55 14.04
CA ILE A 734 -9.50 -7.48 12.95
C ILE A 734 -9.49 -8.78 12.14
N ALA A 735 -8.32 -9.29 11.75
CA ALA A 735 -8.20 -10.56 11.04
C ALA A 735 -8.82 -11.72 11.83
N ARG A 736 -8.61 -11.77 13.15
CA ARG A 736 -9.19 -12.77 14.04
C ARG A 736 -10.72 -12.75 14.03
N GLU A 737 -11.34 -11.58 14.20
CA GLU A 737 -12.81 -11.48 14.19
C GLU A 737 -13.38 -11.71 12.78
N VAL A 738 -12.69 -11.27 11.73
CA VAL A 738 -13.03 -11.58 10.32
C VAL A 738 -12.97 -13.08 10.04
N MET A 739 -11.99 -13.82 10.58
CA MET A 739 -11.93 -15.28 10.49
C MET A 739 -13.14 -15.93 11.17
N LYS A 740 -13.50 -15.50 12.39
CA LYS A 740 -14.71 -15.99 13.09
C LYS A 740 -15.99 -15.69 12.28
N ALA A 741 -16.11 -14.49 11.69
CA ALA A 741 -17.22 -14.15 10.80
C ALA A 741 -17.27 -15.07 9.57
N ALA A 742 -16.13 -15.39 8.97
CA ALA A 742 -16.04 -16.32 7.84
C ALA A 742 -16.47 -17.77 8.18
N ARG A 743 -16.26 -18.24 9.43
CA ARG A 743 -16.83 -19.52 9.89
C ARG A 743 -18.34 -19.43 10.08
N ARG A 744 -18.84 -18.40 10.78
CA ARG A 744 -20.29 -18.18 11.05
C ARG A 744 -21.12 -18.11 9.76
N GLU A 745 -20.58 -17.49 8.72
CA GLU A 745 -21.20 -17.35 7.39
C GLU A 745 -21.06 -18.60 6.49
N GLY A 746 -20.38 -19.66 6.94
CA GLY A 746 -20.12 -20.87 6.15
C GLY A 746 -19.24 -20.61 4.91
N VAL A 747 -18.35 -19.61 4.95
CA VAL A 747 -17.48 -19.24 3.80
C VAL A 747 -16.02 -19.62 3.99
N SER A 748 -15.58 -19.95 5.21
CA SER A 748 -14.24 -20.51 5.45
C SER A 748 -14.10 -21.91 4.85
N THR A 749 -12.89 -22.24 4.38
CA THR A 749 -12.53 -23.60 3.91
C THR A 749 -11.39 -24.21 4.74
N LEU A 750 -11.25 -23.78 6.00
CA LEU A 750 -10.39 -24.42 6.98
C LEU A 750 -11.04 -25.70 7.54
N PRO A 751 -10.27 -26.75 7.89
CA PRO A 751 -10.78 -27.93 8.58
C PRO A 751 -11.38 -27.60 9.95
N GLU A 752 -12.44 -28.33 10.34
CA GLU A 752 -13.11 -28.14 11.63
C GLU A 752 -12.24 -28.54 12.83
N GLU A 753 -11.22 -29.40 12.66
CA GLU A 753 -10.32 -29.75 13.75
C GLU A 753 -9.56 -28.53 14.30
N LEU A 754 -9.13 -27.62 13.42
CA LEU A 754 -8.48 -26.35 13.82
C LEU A 754 -9.44 -25.43 14.55
N TRP A 755 -10.70 -25.38 14.12
CA TRP A 755 -11.71 -24.55 14.76
C TRP A 755 -12.06 -25.05 16.15
N ASN A 756 -12.16 -26.37 16.34
CA ASN A 756 -12.39 -26.98 17.65
C ASN A 756 -11.23 -26.66 18.61
N GLU A 757 -9.98 -26.75 18.15
CA GLU A 757 -8.80 -26.31 18.93
C GLU A 757 -8.91 -24.84 19.35
N TRP A 758 -9.33 -23.95 18.44
CA TRP A 758 -9.50 -22.53 18.74
C TRP A 758 -10.73 -22.20 19.61
N GLU A 759 -11.69 -23.12 19.74
CA GLU A 759 -12.80 -23.00 20.69
C GLU A 759 -12.43 -23.54 22.08
N GLU A 760 -11.62 -24.60 22.17
CA GLU A 760 -11.08 -25.11 23.44
C GLU A 760 -10.06 -24.16 24.09
N TRP A 761 -9.10 -23.66 23.29
CA TRP A 761 -8.01 -22.79 23.76
C TRP A 761 -8.30 -21.29 23.58
N GLY A 762 -9.43 -20.96 22.95
CA GLY A 762 -9.94 -19.61 22.76
C GLY A 762 -9.09 -18.71 21.86
N ASP A 763 -9.39 -17.41 21.93
CA ASP A 763 -8.78 -16.36 21.09
C ASP A 763 -7.24 -16.33 21.13
N VAL A 764 -6.60 -16.87 22.17
CA VAL A 764 -5.14 -16.93 22.30
C VAL A 764 -4.53 -17.87 21.25
N ALA A 765 -5.14 -19.03 21.01
CA ALA A 765 -4.65 -19.99 20.02
C ALA A 765 -4.81 -19.46 18.60
N LEU A 766 -5.98 -18.92 18.25
CA LEU A 766 -6.22 -18.29 16.95
C LEU A 766 -5.33 -17.06 16.72
N THR A 767 -5.12 -16.21 17.75
CA THR A 767 -4.18 -15.07 17.65
C THR A 767 -2.74 -15.56 17.43
N SER A 768 -2.36 -16.69 18.01
CA SER A 768 -1.04 -17.30 17.84
C SER A 768 -0.87 -17.90 16.44
N TYR A 769 -1.89 -18.59 15.91
CA TYR A 769 -1.92 -19.08 14.52
C TYR A 769 -1.77 -17.92 13.52
N ILE A 770 -2.49 -16.81 13.72
CA ILE A 770 -2.35 -15.62 12.86
C ILE A 770 -0.90 -15.10 12.93
N ARG A 771 -0.34 -14.91 14.13
CA ARG A 771 1.04 -14.43 14.32
C ARG A 771 2.11 -15.35 13.70
N GLN A 772 1.89 -16.67 13.66
CA GLN A 772 2.79 -17.63 13.02
C GLN A 772 2.77 -17.55 11.48
N ASN A 773 1.65 -17.12 10.89
CA ASN A 773 1.48 -16.98 9.43
C ASN A 773 1.75 -15.54 8.93
N VAL A 774 2.15 -14.64 9.83
CA VAL A 774 2.41 -13.21 9.56
C VAL A 774 3.89 -12.99 9.22
N TYR A 775 4.16 -12.41 8.05
CA TYR A 775 5.50 -12.05 7.58
C TYR A 775 6.15 -11.02 8.52
N GLU A 776 7.38 -11.32 8.94
CA GLU A 776 8.19 -10.46 9.81
C GLU A 776 9.65 -10.49 9.34
N PRO A 777 10.26 -9.33 8.99
CA PRO A 777 11.63 -9.27 8.49
C PRO A 777 12.64 -9.47 9.63
N LYS A 778 13.27 -10.65 9.69
CA LYS A 778 14.13 -11.08 10.80
C LYS A 778 15.61 -10.85 10.54
N SER A 779 16.28 -10.25 11.51
CA SER A 779 17.74 -10.12 11.57
C SER A 779 18.39 -11.38 12.15
N PHE A 780 19.70 -11.54 11.96
CA PHE A 780 20.47 -12.63 12.59
C PHE A 780 20.41 -12.62 14.13
N ASN A 781 20.17 -11.44 14.74
CA ASN A 781 19.97 -11.32 16.18
C ASN A 781 18.65 -11.96 16.65
N ASP A 782 17.59 -11.92 15.84
CA ASP A 782 16.24 -12.38 16.20
C ASP A 782 16.12 -13.91 16.14
N ALA A 783 17.04 -14.58 15.45
CA ALA A 783 17.20 -16.03 15.47
C ALA A 783 17.70 -16.57 16.82
N ASN A 784 18.24 -15.72 17.70
CA ASN A 784 18.69 -16.08 19.05
C ASN A 784 17.67 -15.76 20.14
N SER A 785 16.80 -14.76 19.96
CA SER A 785 15.71 -14.46 20.91
C SER A 785 14.59 -15.50 20.88
N SER A 786 14.43 -16.21 19.76
CA SER A 786 13.47 -17.30 19.56
C SER A 786 13.96 -18.68 20.07
N ARG A 787 14.96 -18.69 20.95
CA ARG A 787 15.53 -19.89 21.62
C ARG A 787 15.62 -19.75 23.15
N LEU A 788 14.89 -18.80 23.75
CA LEU A 788 14.79 -18.54 25.18
C LEU A 788 13.31 -18.54 25.62
#